data_AF-A0A367FL92-F1
#
_entry.id   AF-A0A367FL92-F1
#
_cell.length_a   1.000
_cell.length_b   1.000
_cell.length_c   1.000
_cell.angle_alpha   90.00
_cell.angle_beta   90.00
_cell.angle_gamma   90.00
#
_symmetry.space_group_name_H-M   'P 1'
#
loop_
_entity.id
_entity.type
_entity.pdbx_description
1 polymer ?
#
loop_
_entity_poly.entity_id
_entity_poly.type
_entity_poly.pdbx_seq_one_letter_code
_entity_poly.pdbx_strand_id
1 'polypeptide(L)'
;MSVVELSDCVVLTHPIHLHRLTLRADLWRLCGPLLSRPLTAAEFAGDSLRPDTAAALFSMLRDRGFVVPEDADELEQAERAVTEGDGRARYLELDPVGPGDLTPGPGVTGQAGTPDGEGGLTPMRVMLVGGCVLQFAEDALVRRGARRGLSVTTRHLWPDDREPLAEQIGAWDPHLIVLQPSTQHFMSPLWDHGALEDEGRRRRQAAALGRLVASHIDDLAAAAGDRLVLVHNFAFPAISPFGRFDFRTPAGFRELVGGLNLRIDAAASAHGNVMVLDEQALAARHGAGRLFDDLYFPYGHHGGMPDLTVEQPNQTPGLSSLLAEEYLDCHVAHHRLGQIKCVVTDLDGTLWPGNAAETGFGWVDSDGTSRWLHMGVQQALALLGRRGILLATCGKGSAEVTLDLWRRNQGRLMISPDDFVTHRINWEDKSANILRICRDLQVAPESVLFLDDNHVERLEVRARAPGVRVLDVPVHDFRRALLSDPRCQTGSVTKESALRAVTTKAMLAREELASATDRRSFLRDLEVTMTVRPAVPADLPRVVELCGRTTQFNTMGSTLTGEEARASAATSAVWTLSVSDRIADYGLVGVVMLRGAEVAGMVVSCRVLGLDVALPFLVATLRAGGGDRPGTTGSIVETARNHPCRGIFTSAGFEPAGAGLFRLADPGRLPSLDDLPHRLDVQAGTAARVQEAAGA
;
A
#
# COMPACT_ATOMS: atom_id res chain seq x y z
N MET A 1 29.53 -21.07 7.06
CA MET A 1 29.01 -21.77 5.86
C MET A 1 27.67 -22.42 6.19
N SER A 2 26.65 -22.28 5.34
CA SER A 2 25.42 -23.07 5.48
C SER A 2 25.43 -24.23 4.48
N VAL A 3 24.94 -25.39 4.91
CA VAL A 3 25.00 -26.64 4.14
C VAL A 3 23.61 -27.19 3.96
N VAL A 4 23.26 -27.47 2.70
CA VAL A 4 21.97 -28.08 2.33
C VAL A 4 22.25 -29.37 1.56
N GLU A 5 21.93 -30.51 2.18
CA GLU A 5 22.06 -31.81 1.54
C GLU A 5 20.84 -32.11 0.66
N LEU A 6 21.10 -32.43 -0.62
CA LEU A 6 20.13 -32.91 -1.60
C LEU A 6 20.46 -34.37 -1.95
N SER A 7 19.59 -35.05 -2.70
CA SER A 7 19.68 -36.50 -2.95
C SER A 7 21.02 -36.94 -3.58
N ASP A 8 21.51 -36.18 -4.58
CA ASP A 8 22.72 -36.54 -5.35
C ASP A 8 23.85 -35.51 -5.23
N CYS A 9 23.59 -34.42 -4.49
CA CYS A 9 24.53 -33.33 -4.31
C CYS A 9 24.31 -32.59 -3.00
N VAL A 10 25.33 -31.88 -2.55
CA VAL A 10 25.31 -30.99 -1.38
C VAL A 10 25.62 -29.59 -1.86
N VAL A 11 24.79 -28.63 -1.44
CA VAL A 11 24.97 -27.22 -1.74
C VAL A 11 25.57 -26.53 -0.53
N LEU A 12 26.76 -25.96 -0.72
CA LEU A 12 27.43 -25.12 0.25
C LEU A 12 27.17 -23.67 -0.09
N THR A 13 26.71 -22.89 0.90
CA THR A 13 26.51 -21.46 0.75
C THR A 13 27.45 -20.70 1.67
N HIS A 14 28.22 -19.80 1.10
CA HIS A 14 29.09 -18.92 1.86
C HIS A 14 28.21 -17.85 2.57
N PRO A 15 28.32 -17.65 3.90
CA PRO A 15 27.38 -16.82 4.64
C PRO A 15 27.55 -15.32 4.36
N ILE A 16 28.75 -14.89 3.94
CA ILE A 16 29.07 -13.50 3.63
C ILE A 16 28.92 -13.21 2.11
N HIS A 17 29.61 -13.95 1.25
CA HIS A 17 29.55 -13.78 -0.21
C HIS A 17 28.35 -14.42 -0.93
N LEU A 18 27.53 -15.23 -0.22
CA LEU A 18 26.38 -15.98 -0.78
C LEU A 18 26.69 -16.88 -2.00
N HIS A 19 27.98 -17.10 -2.31
CA HIS A 19 28.43 -18.04 -3.33
C HIS A 19 27.90 -19.45 -3.05
N ARG A 20 27.51 -20.15 -4.13
CA ARG A 20 26.97 -21.51 -4.07
C ARG A 20 27.91 -22.49 -4.73
N LEU A 21 28.26 -23.54 -3.99
CA LEU A 21 29.01 -24.67 -4.50
C LEU A 21 28.14 -25.91 -4.43
N THR A 22 27.74 -26.43 -5.60
CA THR A 22 27.01 -27.69 -5.70
C THR A 22 27.99 -28.82 -5.92
N LEU A 23 28.22 -29.62 -4.87
CA LEU A 23 29.09 -30.77 -4.89
C LEU A 23 28.26 -32.03 -5.06
N ARG A 24 28.66 -32.94 -5.94
CA ARG A 24 28.07 -34.28 -5.95
C ARG A 24 28.31 -34.99 -4.61
N ALA A 25 27.42 -35.90 -4.22
CA ALA A 25 27.48 -36.59 -2.92
C ALA A 25 28.80 -37.36 -2.68
N ASP A 26 29.46 -37.82 -3.74
CA ASP A 26 30.78 -38.45 -3.69
C ASP A 26 31.91 -37.44 -3.39
N LEU A 27 31.81 -36.21 -3.91
CA LEU A 27 32.75 -35.12 -3.62
C LEU A 27 32.49 -34.47 -2.25
N TRP A 28 31.24 -34.51 -1.76
CA TRP A 28 30.90 -34.01 -0.42
C TRP A 28 31.66 -34.73 0.69
N ARG A 29 31.91 -36.04 0.54
CA ARG A 29 32.67 -36.82 1.55
C ARG A 29 34.07 -36.26 1.82
N LEU A 30 34.67 -35.59 0.84
CA LEU A 30 35.97 -34.93 0.98
C LEU A 30 35.86 -33.58 1.72
N CYS A 31 34.72 -32.89 1.58
CA CYS A 31 34.52 -31.54 2.12
C CYS A 31 33.84 -31.51 3.49
N GLY A 32 32.99 -32.50 3.80
CA GLY A 32 32.26 -32.58 5.06
C GLY A 32 33.11 -32.44 6.32
N PRO A 33 34.32 -33.05 6.41
CA PRO A 33 35.17 -32.90 7.58
C PRO A 33 35.70 -31.48 7.83
N LEU A 34 35.74 -30.60 6.81
CA LEU A 34 36.15 -29.19 6.97
C LEU A 34 35.16 -28.39 7.84
N LEU A 35 33.93 -28.88 8.02
CA LEU A 35 32.94 -28.22 8.89
C LEU A 35 33.20 -28.39 10.38
N SER A 36 33.98 -29.40 10.77
CA SER A 36 34.13 -29.80 12.17
C SER A 36 35.55 -29.65 12.70
N ARG A 37 36.55 -29.58 11.81
CA ARG A 37 37.95 -29.33 12.17
C ARG A 37 38.77 -28.82 10.97
N PRO A 38 39.88 -28.09 11.20
CA PRO A 38 40.86 -27.82 10.17
C PRO A 38 41.52 -29.12 9.67
N LEU A 39 41.92 -29.11 8.39
CA LEU A 39 42.58 -30.23 7.72
C LEU A 39 43.84 -29.73 7.00
N THR A 40 44.91 -30.50 7.07
CA THR A 40 46.06 -30.31 6.17
C THR A 40 45.69 -30.71 4.74
N ALA A 41 46.37 -30.13 3.73
CA ALA A 41 46.14 -30.50 2.34
C ALA A 41 46.34 -32.02 2.08
N ALA A 42 47.24 -32.67 2.84
CA ALA A 42 47.45 -34.11 2.77
C ALA A 42 46.28 -34.92 3.36
N GLU A 43 45.67 -34.45 4.45
CA GLU A 43 44.45 -35.06 5.02
C GLU A 43 43.23 -34.85 4.13
N PHE A 44 43.08 -33.66 3.52
CA PHE A 44 42.01 -33.38 2.56
C PHE A 44 42.14 -34.22 1.28
N ALA A 45 43.38 -34.50 0.85
CA ALA A 45 43.67 -35.36 -0.30
C ALA A 45 43.57 -36.86 0.01
N GLY A 46 43.54 -37.27 1.29
CA GLY A 46 43.40 -38.67 1.73
C GLY A 46 42.11 -39.34 1.21
N ASP A 47 42.07 -40.68 1.22
CA ASP A 47 41.00 -41.60 0.75
C ASP A 47 40.27 -41.28 -0.58
N SER A 48 40.66 -40.23 -1.31
CA SER A 48 40.19 -39.91 -2.64
C SER A 48 40.78 -40.89 -3.65
N LEU A 49 39.94 -41.41 -4.54
CA LEU A 49 40.36 -42.30 -5.63
C LEU A 49 41.29 -41.61 -6.65
N ARG A 50 41.41 -40.27 -6.65
CA ARG A 50 42.25 -39.47 -7.56
C ARG A 50 42.83 -38.22 -6.87
N PRO A 51 44.16 -38.17 -6.63
CA PRO A 51 44.82 -37.02 -6.00
C PRO A 51 44.60 -35.68 -6.73
N ASP A 52 44.59 -35.70 -8.07
CA ASP A 52 44.42 -34.49 -8.88
C ASP A 52 43.02 -33.86 -8.71
N THR A 53 41.98 -34.67 -8.52
CA THR A 53 40.61 -34.20 -8.27
C THR A 53 40.50 -33.53 -6.90
N ALA A 54 41.15 -34.09 -5.88
CA ALA A 54 41.15 -33.50 -4.55
C ALA A 54 41.94 -32.18 -4.52
N ALA A 55 43.08 -32.10 -5.22
CA ALA A 55 43.85 -30.87 -5.36
C ALA A 55 43.07 -29.77 -6.09
N ALA A 56 42.38 -30.11 -7.19
CA ALA A 56 41.55 -29.16 -7.93
C ALA A 56 40.34 -28.68 -7.11
N LEU A 57 39.69 -29.58 -6.37
CA LEU A 57 38.59 -29.24 -5.47
C LEU A 57 39.05 -28.35 -4.31
N PHE A 58 40.20 -28.64 -3.71
CA PHE A 58 40.78 -27.81 -2.65
C PHE A 58 41.14 -26.40 -3.16
N SER A 59 41.77 -26.31 -4.33
CA SER A 59 42.04 -25.02 -4.97
C SER A 59 40.74 -24.26 -5.20
N MET A 60 39.71 -24.91 -5.77
CA MET A 60 38.42 -24.27 -6.01
C MET A 60 37.74 -23.78 -4.72
N LEU A 61 37.81 -24.53 -3.62
CA LEU A 61 37.28 -24.12 -2.32
C LEU A 61 38.02 -22.91 -1.77
N ARG A 62 39.36 -22.94 -1.81
CA ARG A 62 40.22 -21.83 -1.38
C ARG A 62 39.99 -20.58 -2.23
N ASP A 63 40.03 -20.72 -3.54
CA ASP A 63 39.90 -19.62 -4.50
C ASP A 63 38.48 -19.01 -4.47
N ARG A 64 37.47 -19.74 -3.97
CA ARG A 64 36.10 -19.23 -3.75
C ARG A 64 35.81 -18.84 -2.29
N GLY A 65 36.82 -18.81 -1.43
CA GLY A 65 36.72 -18.37 -0.04
C GLY A 65 35.98 -19.32 0.90
N PHE A 66 35.76 -20.58 0.51
CA PHE A 66 35.10 -21.58 1.37
C PHE A 66 36.04 -22.19 2.43
N VAL A 67 37.35 -22.00 2.30
CA VAL A 67 38.37 -22.41 3.27
C VAL A 67 39.44 -21.34 3.37
N VAL A 68 39.99 -21.15 4.57
CA VAL A 68 41.12 -20.25 4.85
C VAL A 68 42.20 -21.01 5.65
N PRO A 69 43.46 -20.51 5.72
CA PRO A 69 44.49 -21.11 6.58
C PRO A 69 44.04 -21.13 8.05
N GLU A 70 44.45 -22.15 8.81
CA GLU A 70 44.02 -22.38 10.21
C GLU A 70 44.28 -21.18 11.13
N ASP A 71 45.36 -20.44 10.87
CA ASP A 71 45.78 -19.28 11.68
C ASP A 71 45.21 -17.95 11.16
N ALA A 72 44.37 -17.97 10.12
CA ALA A 72 43.83 -16.76 9.50
C ALA A 72 42.57 -16.26 10.21
N ASP A 73 42.44 -14.94 10.34
CA ASP A 73 41.18 -14.33 10.73
C ASP A 73 40.18 -14.45 9.56
N GLU A 74 39.17 -15.31 9.76
CA GLU A 74 38.14 -15.62 8.76
C GLU A 74 37.39 -14.36 8.28
N LEU A 75 37.20 -13.37 9.17
CA LEU A 75 36.53 -12.11 8.86
C LEU A 75 37.46 -11.18 8.05
N GLU A 76 38.72 -11.04 8.44
CA GLU A 76 39.69 -10.18 7.73
C GLU A 76 40.01 -10.71 6.31
N GLN A 77 40.09 -12.04 6.15
CA GLN A 77 40.27 -12.68 4.83
C GLN A 77 39.05 -12.51 3.93
N ALA A 78 37.84 -12.63 4.47
CA ALA A 78 36.60 -12.38 3.74
C ALA A 78 36.49 -10.91 3.27
N GLU A 79 36.96 -9.96 4.09
CA GLU A 79 36.98 -8.53 3.75
C GLU A 79 38.02 -8.19 2.66
N ARG A 80 39.22 -8.80 2.69
CA ARG A 80 40.25 -8.61 1.65
C ARG A 80 39.88 -9.19 0.29
N ALA A 81 39.22 -10.34 0.25
CA ALA A 81 38.77 -10.97 -1.00
C ALA A 81 37.70 -10.13 -1.73
N VAL A 82 36.92 -9.33 -0.99
CA VAL A 82 35.94 -8.37 -1.54
C VAL A 82 36.65 -7.17 -2.17
N THR A 83 37.83 -6.79 -1.71
CA THR A 83 38.54 -5.59 -2.17
C THR A 83 39.39 -5.80 -3.44
N GLU A 84 39.79 -7.05 -3.77
CA GLU A 84 40.78 -7.32 -4.83
C GLU A 84 40.23 -7.93 -6.15
N GLY A 85 38.90 -8.09 -6.30
CA GLY A 85 38.11 -8.36 -7.52
C GLY A 85 38.77 -8.98 -8.77
N ASP A 86 38.47 -10.26 -9.08
CA ASP A 86 38.76 -10.87 -10.39
C ASP A 86 37.47 -11.08 -11.21
N GLY A 87 37.33 -10.27 -12.26
CA GLY A 87 36.19 -10.24 -13.17
C GLY A 87 36.42 -11.09 -14.41
N ARG A 88 35.52 -12.03 -14.71
CA ARG A 88 35.38 -12.66 -16.03
C ARG A 88 34.05 -13.42 -16.18
N ALA A 89 33.07 -12.78 -16.81
CA ALA A 89 32.15 -13.37 -17.78
C ALA A 89 31.38 -12.23 -18.49
N ARG A 90 31.45 -12.19 -19.83
CA ARG A 90 30.87 -11.15 -20.70
C ARG A 90 29.42 -11.51 -21.11
N TYR A 91 28.55 -10.51 -21.17
CA TYR A 91 27.22 -10.54 -21.80
C TYR A 91 27.31 -10.30 -23.33
N LEU A 92 26.37 -10.87 -24.07
CA LEU A 92 26.08 -10.56 -25.48
C LEU A 92 24.96 -9.51 -25.54
N GLU A 93 25.18 -8.41 -26.27
CA GLU A 93 24.21 -7.34 -26.54
C GLU A 93 23.23 -7.73 -27.67
N LEU A 94 21.98 -7.27 -27.59
CA LEU A 94 20.99 -7.36 -28.66
C LEU A 94 20.25 -6.00 -28.85
N ASP A 95 20.08 -5.63 -30.12
CA ASP A 95 19.48 -4.38 -30.63
C ASP A 95 17.92 -4.46 -30.76
N PRO A 96 17.22 -3.32 -30.98
CA PRO A 96 15.84 -3.10 -30.53
C PRO A 96 14.73 -3.56 -31.49
N VAL A 97 13.55 -3.90 -30.92
CA VAL A 97 12.35 -4.37 -31.62
C VAL A 97 11.35 -3.22 -31.87
N GLY A 98 10.76 -3.19 -33.08
CA GLY A 98 9.78 -2.20 -33.55
C GLY A 98 8.30 -2.47 -33.18
N PRO A 99 7.37 -1.56 -33.53
CA PRO A 99 6.08 -1.42 -32.86
C PRO A 99 4.95 -2.24 -33.50
N GLY A 100 4.18 -2.93 -32.66
CA GLY A 100 2.93 -3.61 -33.03
C GLY A 100 2.12 -3.97 -31.78
N ASP A 101 1.21 -3.07 -31.39
CA ASP A 101 0.41 -3.12 -30.17
C ASP A 101 -0.58 -4.30 -30.09
N LEU A 102 -0.60 -4.97 -28.93
CA LEU A 102 -1.77 -5.69 -28.41
C LEU A 102 -2.46 -4.85 -27.35
N THR A 103 -3.68 -4.40 -27.67
CA THR A 103 -4.56 -3.63 -26.78
C THR A 103 -4.95 -4.45 -25.54
N PRO A 104 -4.64 -4.03 -24.30
CA PRO A 104 -5.25 -4.61 -23.11
C PRO A 104 -6.74 -4.23 -23.05
N GLY A 105 -7.58 -5.14 -22.57
CA GLY A 105 -8.98 -4.85 -22.23
C GLY A 105 -9.10 -3.71 -21.21
N PRO A 106 -10.32 -3.16 -20.99
CA PRO A 106 -10.52 -1.95 -20.22
C PRO A 106 -10.18 -2.17 -18.74
N GLY A 107 -8.92 -1.94 -18.39
CA GLY A 107 -8.57 -1.32 -17.13
C GLY A 107 -9.25 0.03 -17.06
N VAL A 108 -9.56 0.49 -15.85
CA VAL A 108 -10.16 1.81 -15.60
C VAL A 108 -9.15 2.88 -16.00
N THR A 109 -9.03 3.10 -17.31
CA THR A 109 -8.41 4.27 -17.91
C THR A 109 -9.43 5.38 -17.77
N GLY A 110 -9.60 5.86 -16.54
CA GLY A 110 -9.86 7.29 -16.42
C GLY A 110 -8.70 7.93 -17.15
N GLN A 111 -8.95 8.58 -18.28
CA GLN A 111 -7.97 9.43 -18.94
C GLN A 111 -7.38 10.32 -17.85
N ALA A 112 -6.15 10.02 -17.42
CA ALA A 112 -5.27 11.09 -17.04
C ALA A 112 -5.25 11.95 -18.29
N GLY A 113 -5.77 13.18 -18.19
CA GLY A 113 -5.57 14.15 -19.25
C GLY A 113 -4.11 14.09 -19.65
N THR A 114 -3.82 14.13 -20.94
CA THR A 114 -2.53 14.61 -21.40
C THR A 114 -2.17 15.82 -20.53
N PRO A 115 -0.96 15.89 -19.94
CA PRO A 115 -0.56 17.08 -19.23
C PRO A 115 -0.41 18.20 -20.25
N ASP A 116 -1.54 18.82 -20.59
CA ASP A 116 -1.59 20.17 -21.13
C ASP A 116 -1.33 21.10 -19.93
N GLY A 117 -0.09 21.09 -19.47
CA GLY A 117 0.35 21.84 -18.31
C GLY A 117 1.85 21.71 -18.17
N GLU A 118 2.51 22.85 -18.03
CA GLU A 118 3.97 23.06 -17.98
C GLU A 118 4.71 22.38 -16.80
N GLY A 119 4.16 21.32 -16.20
CA GLY A 119 4.75 20.56 -15.10
C GLY A 119 5.55 19.35 -15.60
N GLY A 120 6.84 19.27 -15.24
CA GLY A 120 7.68 18.11 -15.54
C GLY A 120 7.18 16.81 -14.88
N LEU A 121 7.59 15.66 -15.44
CA LEU A 121 7.29 14.34 -14.90
C LEU A 121 7.94 14.15 -13.51
N THR A 122 7.22 13.54 -12.57
CA THR A 122 7.76 13.22 -11.24
C THR A 122 8.70 12.02 -11.33
N PRO A 123 9.96 12.09 -10.86
CA PRO A 123 10.88 10.97 -10.90
C PRO A 123 10.40 9.77 -10.05
N MET A 124 10.57 8.55 -10.55
CA MET A 124 10.32 7.33 -9.80
C MET A 124 11.40 6.28 -10.14
N ARG A 125 12.14 5.87 -9.12
CA ARG A 125 13.19 4.83 -9.22
C ARG A 125 12.62 3.48 -8.80
N VAL A 126 12.66 2.49 -9.68
CA VAL A 126 12.12 1.16 -9.42
C VAL A 126 13.23 0.12 -9.50
N MET A 127 13.48 -0.57 -8.39
CA MET A 127 14.44 -1.67 -8.33
C MET A 127 13.69 -2.99 -8.52
N LEU A 128 14.09 -3.77 -9.51
CA LEU A 128 13.46 -5.04 -9.87
C LEU A 128 14.40 -6.17 -9.50
N VAL A 129 14.03 -7.01 -8.54
CA VAL A 129 14.84 -8.12 -8.02
C VAL A 129 14.15 -9.42 -8.41
N GLY A 130 14.66 -10.11 -9.43
CA GLY A 130 14.01 -11.33 -9.92
C GLY A 130 14.41 -11.74 -11.33
N GLY A 131 13.59 -12.60 -11.94
CA GLY A 131 13.89 -13.24 -13.22
C GLY A 131 13.47 -12.42 -14.45
N CYS A 132 13.52 -13.07 -15.61
CA CYS A 132 13.29 -12.48 -16.94
C CYS A 132 11.96 -11.72 -17.07
N VAL A 133 10.90 -12.16 -16.36
CA VAL A 133 9.57 -11.51 -16.43
C VAL A 133 9.62 -10.03 -16.01
N LEU A 134 10.50 -9.69 -15.07
CA LEU A 134 10.69 -8.32 -14.60
C LEU A 134 11.44 -7.47 -15.63
N GLN A 135 12.42 -8.04 -16.32
CA GLN A 135 13.14 -7.37 -17.40
C GLN A 135 12.16 -6.92 -18.51
N PHE A 136 11.19 -7.77 -18.87
CA PHE A 136 10.15 -7.41 -19.85
C PHE A 136 9.14 -6.39 -19.31
N ALA A 137 9.02 -6.25 -17.99
CA ALA A 137 8.12 -5.29 -17.38
C ALA A 137 8.68 -3.86 -17.40
N GLU A 138 10.01 -3.68 -17.50
CA GLU A 138 10.67 -2.36 -17.48
C GLU A 138 10.08 -1.39 -18.51
N ASP A 139 10.04 -1.84 -19.75
CA ASP A 139 9.56 -1.10 -20.90
C ASP A 139 8.09 -0.68 -20.74
N ALA A 140 7.27 -1.61 -20.24
CA ALA A 140 5.88 -1.33 -19.93
C ALA A 140 5.76 -0.34 -18.78
N LEU A 141 6.57 -0.48 -17.73
CA LEU A 141 6.56 0.37 -16.55
C LEU A 141 6.93 1.82 -16.88
N VAL A 142 7.93 2.03 -17.74
CA VAL A 142 8.30 3.36 -18.26
C VAL A 142 7.15 3.98 -19.05
N ARG A 143 6.58 3.24 -20.01
CA ARG A 143 5.47 3.73 -20.84
C ARG A 143 4.21 4.04 -20.04
N ARG A 144 3.85 3.18 -19.09
CA ARG A 144 2.67 3.37 -18.23
C ARG A 144 2.90 4.46 -17.18
N GLY A 145 4.10 4.55 -16.62
CA GLY A 145 4.51 5.62 -15.71
C GLY A 145 4.35 6.99 -16.34
N ALA A 146 4.84 7.18 -17.58
CA ALA A 146 4.71 8.44 -18.31
C ALA A 146 3.25 8.88 -18.48
N ARG A 147 2.33 7.94 -18.78
CA ARG A 147 0.88 8.23 -18.87
C ARG A 147 0.27 8.63 -17.53
N ARG A 148 0.91 8.30 -16.41
CA ARG A 148 0.52 8.70 -15.05
C ARG A 148 1.30 9.91 -14.53
N GLY A 149 2.08 10.59 -15.38
CA GLY A 149 2.89 11.75 -15.00
C GLY A 149 4.19 11.42 -14.28
N LEU A 150 4.69 10.19 -14.41
CA LEU A 150 5.91 9.72 -13.77
C LEU A 150 7.05 9.55 -14.79
N SER A 151 8.26 9.94 -14.41
CA SER A 151 9.51 9.61 -15.11
C SER A 151 10.13 8.40 -14.41
N VAL A 152 9.77 7.21 -14.87
CA VAL A 152 10.25 5.96 -14.29
C VAL A 152 11.64 5.62 -14.80
N THR A 153 12.55 5.28 -13.90
CA THR A 153 13.85 4.67 -14.20
C THR A 153 13.95 3.35 -13.45
N THR A 154 14.39 2.30 -14.14
CA THR A 154 14.51 0.95 -13.58
C THR A 154 15.96 0.57 -13.32
N ARG A 155 16.19 -0.29 -12.31
CA ARG A 155 17.44 -1.05 -12.13
C ARG A 155 17.05 -2.50 -11.87
N HIS A 156 17.44 -3.39 -12.77
CA HIS A 156 17.20 -4.82 -12.63
C HIS A 156 18.39 -5.49 -11.94
N LEU A 157 18.08 -6.35 -10.97
CA LEU A 157 19.02 -7.13 -10.18
C LEU A 157 18.64 -8.60 -10.27
N TRP A 158 19.67 -9.43 -10.47
CA TRP A 158 19.52 -10.87 -10.50
C TRP A 158 19.73 -11.46 -9.10
N PRO A 159 19.05 -12.56 -8.74
CA PRO A 159 19.24 -13.21 -7.46
C PRO A 159 20.68 -13.70 -7.17
N ASP A 160 21.56 -13.75 -8.17
CA ASP A 160 22.98 -14.13 -8.10
C ASP A 160 23.95 -12.94 -8.15
N ASP A 161 23.46 -11.70 -8.11
CA ASP A 161 24.29 -10.51 -8.00
C ASP A 161 25.14 -10.52 -6.72
N ARG A 162 26.42 -10.14 -6.84
CA ARG A 162 27.43 -10.29 -5.78
C ARG A 162 27.45 -9.14 -4.76
N GLU A 163 26.92 -7.97 -5.14
CA GLU A 163 26.83 -6.82 -4.25
C GLU A 163 25.67 -6.99 -3.27
N PRO A 164 25.87 -6.77 -1.95
CA PRO A 164 24.80 -6.87 -0.97
C PRO A 164 23.59 -6.01 -1.34
N LEU A 165 22.39 -6.60 -1.32
CA LEU A 165 21.17 -5.91 -1.74
C LEU A 165 20.92 -4.63 -0.94
N ALA A 166 21.26 -4.62 0.35
CA ALA A 166 21.15 -3.44 1.21
C ALA A 166 22.06 -2.28 0.76
N GLU A 167 23.28 -2.58 0.30
CA GLU A 167 24.21 -1.57 -0.22
C GLU A 167 23.69 -1.00 -1.55
N GLN A 168 23.19 -1.87 -2.43
CA GLN A 168 22.61 -1.45 -3.70
C GLN A 168 21.34 -0.59 -3.52
N ILE A 169 20.47 -0.97 -2.59
CA ILE A 169 19.30 -0.18 -2.20
C ILE A 169 19.74 1.17 -1.64
N GLY A 170 20.71 1.19 -0.72
CA GLY A 170 21.23 2.42 -0.12
C GLY A 170 21.87 3.36 -1.15
N ALA A 171 22.66 2.82 -2.09
CA ALA A 171 23.38 3.59 -3.10
C ALA A 171 22.46 4.16 -4.20
N TRP A 172 21.45 3.40 -4.62
CA TRP A 172 20.56 3.81 -5.72
C TRP A 172 19.26 4.48 -5.25
N ASP A 173 18.92 4.31 -3.96
CA ASP A 173 17.78 4.93 -3.29
C ASP A 173 16.43 4.72 -4.04
N PRO A 174 15.98 3.48 -4.26
CA PRO A 174 14.74 3.22 -4.99
C PRO A 174 13.51 3.81 -4.26
N HIS A 175 12.48 4.19 -5.02
CA HIS A 175 11.16 4.54 -4.46
C HIS A 175 10.27 3.30 -4.30
N LEU A 176 10.48 2.30 -5.14
CA LEU A 176 9.76 1.03 -5.16
C LEU A 176 10.77 -0.09 -5.41
N ILE A 177 10.67 -1.16 -4.63
CA ILE A 177 11.42 -2.40 -4.83
C ILE A 177 10.44 -3.52 -5.13
N VAL A 178 10.68 -4.31 -6.16
CA VAL A 178 9.86 -5.46 -6.52
C VAL A 178 10.70 -6.72 -6.38
N LEU A 179 10.24 -7.66 -5.56
CA LEU A 179 10.77 -9.00 -5.43
C LEU A 179 9.86 -9.99 -6.16
N GLN A 180 10.39 -10.65 -7.17
CA GLN A 180 9.73 -11.74 -7.87
C GLN A 180 10.44 -13.06 -7.52
N PRO A 181 9.96 -13.82 -6.52
CA PRO A 181 10.59 -15.08 -6.10
C PRO A 181 10.29 -16.21 -7.08
N SER A 182 9.41 -15.97 -8.04
CA SER A 182 9.01 -16.88 -9.11
C SER A 182 10.05 -17.00 -10.24
N THR A 183 11.34 -17.04 -9.91
CA THR A 183 12.41 -17.23 -10.90
C THR A 183 12.55 -18.70 -11.27
N GLN A 184 13.08 -18.98 -12.46
CA GLN A 184 13.37 -20.34 -12.94
C GLN A 184 14.11 -21.18 -11.89
N HIS A 185 15.07 -20.59 -11.16
CA HIS A 185 15.87 -21.29 -10.14
C HIS A 185 15.04 -21.76 -8.94
N PHE A 186 13.98 -21.04 -8.59
CA PHE A 186 13.10 -21.39 -7.47
C PHE A 186 11.93 -22.27 -7.91
N MET A 187 11.37 -22.01 -9.08
CA MET A 187 10.16 -22.68 -9.54
C MET A 187 10.43 -23.95 -10.34
N SER A 188 11.46 -24.04 -11.17
CA SER A 188 11.70 -25.25 -11.99
C SER A 188 11.82 -26.55 -11.18
N PRO A 189 12.48 -26.59 -10.01
CA PRO A 189 12.52 -27.80 -9.19
C PRO A 189 11.14 -28.27 -8.69
N LEU A 190 10.18 -27.36 -8.56
CA LEU A 190 8.84 -27.62 -8.05
C LEU A 190 7.80 -27.77 -9.18
N TRP A 191 7.94 -27.04 -10.28
CA TRP A 191 6.99 -27.01 -11.41
C TRP A 191 7.39 -27.96 -12.54
N ASP A 192 8.59 -27.82 -13.09
CA ASP A 192 8.99 -28.57 -14.29
C ASP A 192 9.32 -30.02 -13.96
N HIS A 193 10.16 -30.22 -12.94
CA HIS A 193 10.59 -31.55 -12.51
C HIS A 193 9.80 -32.07 -11.33
N GLY A 194 9.20 -31.19 -10.53
CA GLY A 194 8.57 -31.57 -9.26
C GLY A 194 7.44 -32.58 -9.41
N ALA A 195 6.70 -32.55 -10.51
CA ALA A 195 5.63 -33.53 -10.78
C ALA A 195 6.14 -34.98 -10.93
N LEU A 196 7.42 -35.14 -11.29
CA LEU A 196 8.08 -36.43 -11.46
C LEU A 196 8.70 -36.95 -10.15
N GLU A 197 8.72 -36.13 -9.10
CA GLU A 197 9.36 -36.43 -7.82
C GLU A 197 8.38 -37.07 -6.81
N ASP A 198 8.93 -37.82 -5.86
CA ASP A 198 8.15 -38.39 -4.75
C ASP A 198 7.53 -37.31 -3.86
N GLU A 199 6.43 -37.66 -3.17
CA GLU A 199 5.71 -36.74 -2.28
C GLU A 199 6.64 -36.11 -1.23
N GLY A 200 7.50 -36.90 -0.60
CA GLY A 200 8.39 -36.44 0.45
C GLY A 200 9.37 -35.38 -0.06
N ARG A 201 9.93 -35.59 -1.24
CA ARG A 201 10.84 -34.63 -1.88
C ARG A 201 10.13 -33.33 -2.25
N ARG A 202 8.94 -33.40 -2.86
CA ARG A 202 8.11 -32.22 -3.16
C ARG A 202 7.80 -31.38 -1.91
N ARG A 203 7.37 -32.02 -0.81
CA ARG A 203 7.11 -31.33 0.46
C ARG A 203 8.34 -30.65 1.03
N ARG A 204 9.49 -31.34 1.02
CA ARG A 204 10.77 -30.78 1.51
C ARG A 204 11.21 -29.57 0.67
N GLN A 205 11.11 -29.65 -0.65
CA GLN A 205 11.45 -28.54 -1.55
C GLN A 205 10.53 -27.33 -1.34
N ALA A 206 9.21 -27.52 -1.26
CA ALA A 206 8.28 -26.43 -1.02
C ALA A 206 8.50 -25.79 0.35
N ALA A 207 8.74 -26.59 1.40
CA ALA A 207 9.04 -26.08 2.72
C ALA A 207 10.36 -25.29 2.78
N ALA A 208 11.38 -25.74 2.04
CA ALA A 208 12.66 -25.05 1.92
C ALA A 208 12.52 -23.72 1.17
N LEU A 209 11.81 -23.72 0.02
CA LEU A 209 11.52 -22.51 -0.75
C LEU A 209 10.74 -21.51 0.10
N GLY A 210 9.70 -21.96 0.82
CA GLY A 210 8.92 -21.09 1.68
C GLY A 210 9.74 -20.45 2.81
N ARG A 211 10.69 -21.18 3.40
CA ARG A 211 11.64 -20.60 4.38
C ARG A 211 12.54 -19.55 3.73
N LEU A 212 13.06 -19.85 2.55
CA LEU A 212 13.96 -18.95 1.83
C LEU A 212 13.26 -17.65 1.44
N VAL A 213 12.07 -17.75 0.84
CA VAL A 213 11.30 -16.56 0.43
C VAL A 213 10.92 -15.72 1.64
N ALA A 214 10.49 -16.33 2.74
CA ALA A 214 10.19 -15.59 3.97
C ALA A 214 11.43 -14.84 4.50
N SER A 215 12.59 -15.49 4.55
CA SER A 215 13.85 -14.84 4.96
C SER A 215 14.19 -13.67 4.04
N HIS A 216 14.05 -13.83 2.72
CA HIS A 216 14.30 -12.74 1.77
C HIS A 216 13.34 -11.56 1.96
N ILE A 217 12.08 -11.83 2.31
CA ILE A 217 11.11 -10.76 2.62
C ILE A 217 11.57 -9.99 3.86
N ASP A 218 12.00 -10.68 4.91
CA ASP A 218 12.49 -10.06 6.14
C ASP A 218 13.76 -9.21 5.89
N ASP A 219 14.74 -9.78 5.20
CA ASP A 219 16.00 -9.10 4.86
C ASP A 219 15.75 -7.87 3.97
N LEU A 220 14.87 -8.02 2.98
CA LEU A 220 14.51 -6.93 2.07
C LEU A 220 13.71 -5.84 2.76
N ALA A 221 12.76 -6.20 3.63
CA ALA A 221 12.01 -5.24 4.41
C ALA A 221 12.93 -4.39 5.29
N ALA A 222 13.90 -5.04 5.96
CA ALA A 222 14.91 -4.37 6.76
C ALA A 222 15.81 -3.45 5.93
N ALA A 223 16.31 -3.94 4.78
CA ALA A 223 17.18 -3.18 3.89
C ALA A 223 16.47 -2.00 3.19
N ALA A 224 15.20 -2.17 2.85
CA ALA A 224 14.37 -1.13 2.23
C ALA A 224 14.10 0.05 3.17
N GLY A 225 14.15 -0.19 4.48
CA GLY A 225 13.70 0.77 5.48
C GLY A 225 12.20 1.02 5.30
N ASP A 226 11.81 2.27 5.06
CA ASP A 226 10.41 2.64 4.86
C ASP A 226 9.94 2.57 3.39
N ARG A 227 10.84 2.28 2.45
CA ARG A 227 10.52 2.17 1.02
C ARG A 227 9.56 1.02 0.76
N LEU A 228 8.65 1.21 -0.20
CA LEU A 228 7.68 0.19 -0.60
C LEU A 228 8.38 -1.02 -1.23
N VAL A 229 8.10 -2.20 -0.69
CA VAL A 229 8.50 -3.49 -1.23
C VAL A 229 7.25 -4.22 -1.73
N LEU A 230 7.23 -4.60 -3.00
CA LEU A 230 6.22 -5.49 -3.58
C LEU A 230 6.80 -6.88 -3.70
N VAL A 231 6.12 -7.88 -3.14
CA VAL A 231 6.56 -9.28 -3.22
C VAL A 231 5.50 -10.06 -3.98
N HIS A 232 5.89 -10.69 -5.10
CA HIS A 232 4.98 -11.57 -5.81
C HIS A 232 4.68 -12.82 -4.98
N ASN A 233 3.42 -13.22 -4.97
CA ASN A 233 3.07 -14.60 -4.70
C ASN A 233 3.22 -15.46 -5.97
N PHE A 234 2.90 -16.75 -5.89
CA PHE A 234 3.01 -17.68 -7.01
C PHE A 234 1.66 -17.95 -7.66
N ALA A 235 1.60 -17.87 -9.00
CA ALA A 235 0.46 -18.39 -9.76
C ALA A 235 0.49 -19.93 -9.89
N PHE A 236 -0.68 -20.55 -9.93
CA PHE A 236 -0.85 -21.94 -10.31
C PHE A 236 -0.54 -22.11 -11.81
N PRO A 237 0.04 -23.26 -12.21
CA PRO A 237 0.18 -23.55 -13.63
C PRO A 237 -1.20 -23.61 -14.28
N ALA A 238 -1.30 -23.13 -15.52
CA ALA A 238 -2.56 -23.13 -16.28
C ALA A 238 -3.12 -24.56 -16.43
N ILE A 239 -2.23 -25.55 -16.53
CA ILE A 239 -2.54 -26.97 -16.54
C ILE A 239 -1.77 -27.66 -15.42
N SER A 240 -2.47 -28.36 -14.52
CA SER A 240 -1.78 -29.18 -13.51
C SER A 240 -1.21 -30.44 -14.19
N PRO A 241 0.06 -30.79 -13.93
CA PRO A 241 0.65 -32.04 -14.42
C PRO A 241 0.01 -33.28 -13.76
N PHE A 242 -0.70 -33.13 -12.64
CA PHE A 242 -1.52 -34.20 -12.03
C PHE A 242 -2.96 -34.22 -12.56
N GLY A 243 -3.29 -33.36 -13.53
CA GLY A 243 -4.60 -33.27 -14.15
C GLY A 243 -5.71 -32.87 -13.18
N ARG A 244 -6.94 -33.30 -13.48
CA ARG A 244 -8.14 -32.94 -12.70
C ARG A 244 -8.17 -33.53 -11.28
N PHE A 245 -7.31 -34.50 -11.00
CA PHE A 245 -7.23 -35.19 -9.72
C PHE A 245 -6.10 -34.68 -8.81
N ASP A 246 -5.48 -33.54 -9.13
CA ASP A 246 -4.46 -32.89 -8.28
C ASP A 246 -4.90 -32.80 -6.80
N PHE A 247 -6.17 -32.51 -6.53
CA PHE A 247 -6.72 -32.44 -5.16
C PHE A 247 -6.72 -33.77 -4.38
N ARG A 248 -6.51 -34.90 -5.06
CA ARG A 248 -6.32 -36.22 -4.46
C ARG A 248 -4.86 -36.66 -4.45
N THR A 249 -3.98 -35.91 -5.11
CA THR A 249 -2.55 -36.18 -5.14
C THR A 249 -1.92 -35.52 -3.92
N PRO A 250 -1.36 -36.29 -2.97
CA PRO A 250 -0.58 -35.72 -1.88
C PRO A 250 0.56 -34.87 -2.43
N ALA A 251 0.80 -33.70 -1.81
CA ALA A 251 1.75 -32.71 -2.32
C ALA A 251 1.47 -32.31 -3.79
N GLY A 252 0.19 -32.24 -4.18
CA GLY A 252 -0.25 -31.68 -5.44
C GLY A 252 0.02 -30.17 -5.53
N PHE A 253 -0.06 -29.59 -6.73
CA PHE A 253 0.23 -28.17 -6.91
C PHE A 253 -0.73 -27.29 -6.12
N ARG A 254 -2.00 -27.70 -5.99
CA ARG A 254 -3.00 -26.99 -5.17
C ARG A 254 -2.54 -26.79 -3.73
N GLU A 255 -1.97 -27.83 -3.14
CA GLU A 255 -1.49 -27.81 -1.76
C GLU A 255 -0.18 -27.01 -1.65
N LEU A 256 0.80 -27.29 -2.51
CA LEU A 256 2.14 -26.72 -2.40
C LEU A 256 2.15 -25.21 -2.66
N VAL A 257 1.52 -24.75 -3.75
CA VAL A 257 1.47 -23.33 -4.12
C VAL A 257 0.61 -22.55 -3.13
N GLY A 258 -0.53 -23.11 -2.72
CA GLY A 258 -1.37 -22.49 -1.69
C GLY A 258 -0.61 -22.30 -0.37
N GLY A 259 0.14 -23.34 0.06
CA GLY A 259 0.97 -23.26 1.26
C GLY A 259 2.12 -22.26 1.17
N LEU A 260 2.75 -22.14 -0.01
CA LEU A 260 3.78 -21.13 -0.27
C LEU A 260 3.22 -19.71 -0.21
N ASN A 261 2.09 -19.45 -0.87
CA ASN A 261 1.44 -18.14 -0.89
C ASN A 261 1.02 -17.69 0.51
N LEU A 262 0.41 -18.59 1.31
CA LEU A 262 0.07 -18.29 2.70
C LEU A 262 1.30 -17.93 3.56
N ARG A 263 2.45 -18.52 3.25
CA ARG A 263 3.70 -18.21 3.96
C ARG A 263 4.28 -16.86 3.54
N ILE A 264 4.16 -16.50 2.27
CA ILE A 264 4.50 -15.16 1.77
C ILE A 264 3.60 -14.12 2.45
N ASP A 265 2.29 -14.35 2.51
CA ASP A 265 1.33 -13.46 3.17
C ASP A 265 1.69 -13.26 4.64
N ALA A 266 2.03 -14.34 5.36
CA ALA A 266 2.44 -14.27 6.75
C ALA A 266 3.71 -13.44 6.94
N ALA A 267 4.75 -13.68 6.13
CA ALA A 267 6.01 -12.92 6.21
C ALA A 267 5.80 -11.45 5.85
N ALA A 268 5.10 -11.15 4.76
CA ALA A 268 4.81 -9.78 4.34
C ALA A 268 3.98 -9.02 5.39
N SER A 269 3.00 -9.68 6.03
CA SER A 269 2.13 -9.04 7.03
C SER A 269 2.85 -8.56 8.29
N ALA A 270 4.07 -9.05 8.55
CA ALA A 270 4.91 -8.59 9.65
C ALA A 270 5.51 -7.19 9.41
N HIS A 271 5.49 -6.71 8.16
CA HIS A 271 6.18 -5.49 7.74
C HIS A 271 5.21 -4.46 7.16
N GLY A 272 5.25 -3.23 7.66
CA GLY A 272 4.34 -2.16 7.22
C GLY A 272 4.64 -1.59 5.83
N ASN A 273 5.85 -1.82 5.31
CA ASN A 273 6.34 -1.37 4.01
C ASN A 273 6.30 -2.46 2.93
N VAL A 274 5.87 -3.68 3.27
CA VAL A 274 5.77 -4.79 2.32
C VAL A 274 4.31 -4.99 1.92
N MET A 275 4.06 -5.13 0.61
CA MET A 275 2.77 -5.53 0.06
C MET A 275 2.92 -6.75 -0.83
N VAL A 276 2.00 -7.70 -0.71
CA VAL A 276 1.94 -8.84 -1.62
C VAL A 276 1.27 -8.41 -2.92
N LEU A 277 1.96 -8.66 -4.04
CA LEU A 277 1.37 -8.61 -5.36
C LEU A 277 0.80 -9.99 -5.68
N ASP A 278 -0.52 -10.06 -5.83
CA ASP A 278 -1.23 -11.32 -6.06
C ASP A 278 -1.19 -11.70 -7.55
N GLU A 279 -0.07 -12.29 -7.96
CA GLU A 279 0.15 -12.81 -9.31
C GLU A 279 -0.88 -13.90 -9.65
N GLN A 280 -1.25 -14.74 -8.67
CA GLN A 280 -2.30 -15.74 -8.84
C GLN A 280 -3.66 -15.12 -9.19
N ALA A 281 -4.06 -14.06 -8.49
CA ALA A 281 -5.29 -13.35 -8.81
C ALA A 281 -5.18 -12.61 -10.15
N LEU A 282 -4.03 -12.05 -10.50
CA LEU A 282 -3.79 -11.44 -11.80
C LEU A 282 -3.96 -12.47 -12.93
N ALA A 283 -3.34 -13.64 -12.78
CA ALA A 283 -3.49 -14.76 -13.71
C ALA A 283 -4.94 -15.23 -13.84
N ALA A 284 -5.66 -15.35 -12.73
CA ALA A 284 -7.07 -15.75 -12.73
C ALA A 284 -7.98 -14.72 -13.42
N ARG A 285 -7.75 -13.41 -13.17
CA ARG A 285 -8.54 -12.32 -13.75
C ARG A 285 -8.41 -12.21 -15.27
N HIS A 286 -7.20 -12.43 -15.78
CA HIS A 286 -6.88 -12.26 -17.21
C HIS A 286 -6.81 -13.58 -18.00
N GLY A 287 -6.90 -14.70 -17.29
CA GLY A 287 -6.90 -16.05 -17.86
C GLY A 287 -5.49 -16.63 -17.96
N ALA A 288 -5.15 -17.54 -17.06
CA ALA A 288 -3.83 -18.17 -16.97
C ALA A 288 -3.36 -18.77 -18.31
N GLY A 289 -4.23 -19.44 -19.07
CA GLY A 289 -3.87 -20.02 -20.37
C GLY A 289 -3.56 -19.02 -21.49
N ARG A 290 -3.76 -17.71 -21.27
CA ARG A 290 -3.32 -16.63 -22.18
C ARG A 290 -2.03 -15.96 -21.71
N LEU A 291 -1.73 -16.09 -20.42
CA LEU A 291 -0.63 -15.40 -19.75
C LEU A 291 0.59 -16.28 -19.54
N PHE A 292 0.38 -17.59 -19.42
CA PHE A 292 1.41 -18.59 -19.30
C PHE A 292 1.36 -19.50 -20.51
N ASP A 293 2.52 -19.75 -21.11
CA ASP A 293 2.71 -20.80 -22.09
C ASP A 293 2.63 -22.18 -21.42
N ASP A 294 2.42 -23.18 -22.28
CA ASP A 294 2.41 -24.59 -21.92
C ASP A 294 3.54 -25.33 -22.66
N LEU A 295 4.61 -24.60 -23.01
CA LEU A 295 5.76 -25.19 -23.67
C LEU A 295 6.62 -25.92 -22.64
N TYR A 296 7.24 -27.04 -23.03
CA TYR A 296 8.26 -27.71 -22.23
C TYR A 296 9.58 -26.93 -22.28
N PHE A 297 9.54 -25.70 -21.77
CA PHE A 297 10.67 -24.80 -21.56
C PHE A 297 10.23 -23.84 -20.45
N PRO A 298 11.02 -23.70 -19.37
CA PRO A 298 10.55 -23.89 -18.00
C PRO A 298 9.29 -23.09 -17.67
N TYR A 299 8.29 -23.73 -17.04
CA TYR A 299 7.10 -23.06 -16.47
C TYR A 299 7.52 -21.87 -15.57
N GLY A 300 8.72 -21.93 -14.98
CA GLY A 300 9.33 -20.86 -14.20
C GLY A 300 9.79 -19.62 -14.99
N HIS A 301 9.66 -19.57 -16.32
CA HIS A 301 10.06 -18.43 -17.15
C HIS A 301 8.92 -17.42 -17.41
N HIS A 302 7.66 -17.76 -17.06
CA HIS A 302 6.49 -16.88 -17.21
C HIS A 302 6.26 -16.37 -18.65
N GLY A 303 6.59 -17.18 -19.67
CA GLY A 303 6.38 -16.81 -21.07
C GLY A 303 4.89 -16.75 -21.40
N GLY A 304 4.47 -15.73 -22.17
CA GLY A 304 3.10 -15.68 -22.70
C GLY A 304 2.94 -16.65 -23.86
N MET A 305 1.74 -16.72 -24.48
CA MET A 305 1.57 -17.52 -25.70
C MET A 305 2.58 -17.09 -26.78
N PRO A 306 3.57 -17.93 -27.11
CA PRO A 306 4.50 -17.59 -28.17
C PRO A 306 3.78 -17.77 -29.51
N ASP A 307 3.92 -16.79 -30.38
CA ASP A 307 3.73 -16.96 -31.81
C ASP A 307 4.74 -18.00 -32.32
N LEU A 308 4.24 -19.22 -32.51
CA LEU A 308 5.01 -20.36 -33.01
C LEU A 308 5.56 -20.14 -34.42
N THR A 309 5.12 -19.09 -35.12
CA THR A 309 5.65 -18.70 -36.44
C THR A 309 6.85 -17.77 -36.36
N VAL A 310 7.19 -17.27 -35.16
CA VAL A 310 8.29 -16.36 -34.91
C VAL A 310 9.39 -17.09 -34.13
N GLU A 311 10.50 -17.43 -34.78
CA GLU A 311 11.68 -18.00 -34.11
C GLU A 311 12.52 -16.87 -33.48
N GLN A 312 11.98 -16.23 -32.43
CA GLN A 312 12.71 -15.28 -31.60
C GLN A 312 12.64 -15.69 -30.13
N PRO A 313 13.75 -15.57 -29.38
CA PRO A 313 13.69 -15.71 -27.93
C PRO A 313 12.80 -14.62 -27.33
N ASN A 314 12.20 -14.89 -26.17
CA ASN A 314 11.58 -13.86 -25.32
C ASN A 314 10.41 -13.07 -25.94
N GLN A 315 9.51 -13.77 -26.63
CA GLN A 315 8.27 -13.15 -27.12
C GLN A 315 7.47 -12.56 -25.94
N THR A 316 7.20 -11.26 -25.99
CA THR A 316 6.83 -10.47 -24.82
C THR A 316 5.52 -10.97 -24.17
N PRO A 317 5.53 -11.39 -22.90
CA PRO A 317 4.34 -11.90 -22.24
C PRO A 317 3.34 -10.78 -21.96
N GLY A 318 2.05 -10.99 -22.26
CA GLY A 318 0.97 -10.09 -21.81
C GLY A 318 0.98 -9.86 -20.28
N LEU A 319 1.58 -10.79 -19.52
CA LEU A 319 1.76 -10.69 -18.08
C LEU A 319 2.62 -9.50 -17.66
N SER A 320 3.76 -9.23 -18.32
CA SER A 320 4.67 -8.15 -17.92
C SER A 320 4.02 -6.75 -18.02
N SER A 321 3.16 -6.55 -19.03
CA SER A 321 2.37 -5.31 -19.13
C SER A 321 1.33 -5.17 -18.03
N LEU A 322 0.72 -6.28 -17.60
CA LEU A 322 -0.25 -6.29 -16.50
C LEU A 322 0.45 -6.07 -15.15
N LEU A 323 1.61 -6.69 -14.94
CA LEU A 323 2.44 -6.49 -13.76
C LEU A 323 2.86 -5.03 -13.61
N ALA A 324 3.28 -4.38 -14.69
CA ALA A 324 3.65 -2.97 -14.67
C ALA A 324 2.49 -2.06 -14.22
N GLU A 325 1.26 -2.33 -14.66
CA GLU A 325 0.07 -1.59 -14.17
C GLU A 325 -0.20 -1.86 -12.69
N GLU A 326 -0.12 -3.13 -12.27
CA GLU A 326 -0.34 -3.53 -10.87
C GLU A 326 0.72 -2.91 -9.94
N TYR A 327 1.99 -2.81 -10.36
CA TYR A 327 3.04 -2.12 -9.59
C TYR A 327 2.70 -0.65 -9.32
N LEU A 328 2.23 0.06 -10.36
CA LEU A 328 1.82 1.46 -10.25
C LEU A 328 0.55 1.61 -9.41
N ASP A 329 -0.39 0.66 -9.49
CA ASP A 329 -1.60 0.65 -8.66
C ASP A 329 -1.28 0.38 -7.19
N CYS A 330 -0.38 -0.55 -6.89
CA CYS A 330 0.11 -0.79 -5.54
C CYS A 330 0.83 0.45 -4.99
N HIS A 331 1.65 1.13 -5.79
CA HIS A 331 2.28 2.38 -5.40
C HIS A 331 1.24 3.47 -5.06
N VAL A 332 0.23 3.65 -5.91
CA VAL A 332 -0.88 4.59 -5.65
C VAL A 332 -1.62 4.25 -4.36
N ALA A 333 -1.93 2.96 -4.13
CA ALA A 333 -2.64 2.51 -2.94
C ALA A 333 -1.80 2.70 -1.66
N HIS A 334 -0.52 2.34 -1.70
CA HIS A 334 0.39 2.44 -0.56
C HIS A 334 0.58 3.88 -0.11
N HIS A 335 0.91 4.78 -1.05
CA HIS A 335 1.15 6.20 -0.77
C HIS A 335 -0.14 7.05 -0.76
N ARG A 336 -1.31 6.42 -0.96
CA ARG A 336 -2.64 7.06 -0.94
C ARG A 336 -2.77 8.22 -1.94
N LEU A 337 -2.12 8.10 -3.09
CA LEU A 337 -2.10 9.14 -4.11
C LEU A 337 -3.50 9.30 -4.73
N GLY A 338 -4.04 10.51 -4.68
CA GLY A 338 -5.37 10.79 -5.24
C GLY A 338 -6.52 10.02 -4.58
N GLN A 339 -6.37 9.65 -3.30
CA GLN A 339 -7.35 8.87 -2.54
C GLN A 339 -8.78 9.42 -2.66
N ILE A 340 -9.74 8.51 -2.91
CA ILE A 340 -11.16 8.81 -2.89
C ILE A 340 -11.64 8.84 -1.43
N LYS A 341 -12.23 9.97 -1.03
CA LYS A 341 -12.81 10.18 0.30
C LYS A 341 -14.34 10.11 0.28
N CYS A 342 -14.96 10.36 -0.87
CA CYS A 342 -16.40 10.25 -1.05
C CYS A 342 -16.75 9.68 -2.43
N VAL A 343 -17.71 8.77 -2.47
CA VAL A 343 -18.38 8.35 -3.70
C VAL A 343 -19.77 8.99 -3.73
N VAL A 344 -20.05 9.76 -4.78
CA VAL A 344 -21.37 10.30 -5.07
C VAL A 344 -21.99 9.42 -6.16
N THR A 345 -23.16 8.86 -5.90
CA THR A 345 -23.85 8.01 -6.86
C THR A 345 -25.18 8.63 -7.26
N ASP A 346 -25.53 8.50 -8.54
CA ASP A 346 -26.91 8.55 -8.97
C ASP A 346 -27.70 7.34 -8.43
N LEU A 347 -29.03 7.40 -8.57
CA LEU A 347 -30.00 6.44 -8.05
C LEU A 347 -30.66 5.63 -9.18
N ASP A 348 -31.48 6.28 -10.00
CA ASP A 348 -32.31 5.69 -11.05
C ASP A 348 -31.48 5.34 -12.29
N GLY A 349 -31.38 4.06 -12.64
CA GLY A 349 -30.46 3.57 -13.68
C GLY A 349 -29.08 3.15 -13.14
N THR A 350 -28.75 3.55 -11.91
CA THR A 350 -27.47 3.23 -11.26
C THR A 350 -27.62 2.20 -10.13
N LEU A 351 -28.34 2.54 -9.04
CA LEU A 351 -28.54 1.64 -7.89
C LEU A 351 -29.67 0.63 -8.12
N TRP A 352 -30.56 0.92 -9.06
CA TRP A 352 -31.66 0.08 -9.50
C TRP A 352 -32.00 0.40 -10.97
N PRO A 353 -32.70 -0.49 -11.68
CA PRO A 353 -33.02 -0.25 -13.07
C PRO A 353 -34.12 0.80 -13.23
N GLY A 354 -33.93 1.71 -14.18
CA GLY A 354 -34.94 2.71 -14.54
C GLY A 354 -35.33 3.64 -13.39
N ASN A 355 -36.51 4.24 -13.51
CA ASN A 355 -37.07 5.17 -12.53
C ASN A 355 -37.89 4.42 -11.47
N ALA A 356 -37.42 4.41 -10.23
CA ALA A 356 -38.10 3.72 -9.13
C ALA A 356 -39.52 4.21 -8.86
N ALA A 357 -39.83 5.48 -9.14
CA ALA A 357 -41.19 6.02 -8.96
C ALA A 357 -42.18 5.45 -9.99
N GLU A 358 -41.70 5.02 -11.16
CA GLU A 358 -42.52 4.47 -12.24
C GLU A 358 -42.60 2.94 -12.17
N THR A 359 -41.46 2.28 -11.98
CA THR A 359 -41.35 0.81 -12.09
C THR A 359 -41.37 0.10 -10.75
N GLY A 360 -41.18 0.83 -9.64
CA GLY A 360 -41.04 0.26 -8.30
C GLY A 360 -39.85 -0.70 -8.17
N PHE A 361 -39.90 -1.55 -7.14
CA PHE A 361 -38.84 -2.49 -6.77
C PHE A 361 -39.15 -3.95 -7.11
N GLY A 362 -40.04 -4.21 -8.07
CA GLY A 362 -40.37 -5.58 -8.51
C GLY A 362 -39.15 -6.32 -9.10
N TRP A 363 -38.19 -5.59 -9.65
CA TRP A 363 -36.94 -6.13 -10.21
C TRP A 363 -36.12 -6.94 -9.18
N VAL A 364 -36.27 -6.65 -7.89
CA VAL A 364 -35.55 -7.36 -6.82
C VAL A 364 -36.01 -8.81 -6.69
N ASP A 365 -37.26 -9.12 -7.05
CA ASP A 365 -37.78 -10.51 -7.01
C ASP A 365 -37.44 -11.30 -8.27
N SER A 366 -36.97 -10.63 -9.33
CA SER A 366 -36.58 -11.30 -10.57
C SER A 366 -35.25 -12.04 -10.42
N ASP A 367 -35.11 -13.20 -11.08
CA ASP A 367 -33.82 -13.83 -11.32
C ASP A 367 -33.27 -13.38 -12.69
N GLY A 368 -32.90 -12.10 -12.78
CA GLY A 368 -32.49 -11.47 -14.03
C GLY A 368 -31.17 -10.72 -13.89
N THR A 369 -30.45 -10.56 -15.02
CA THR A 369 -29.17 -9.84 -15.10
C THR A 369 -29.23 -8.45 -14.45
N SER A 370 -30.36 -7.75 -14.60
CA SER A 370 -30.58 -6.45 -13.98
C SER A 370 -30.42 -6.49 -12.46
N ARG A 371 -30.99 -7.51 -11.79
CA ARG A 371 -30.84 -7.67 -10.34
C ARG A 371 -29.38 -7.84 -9.97
N TRP A 372 -28.69 -8.78 -10.62
CA TRP A 372 -27.29 -9.11 -10.32
C TRP A 372 -26.36 -7.92 -10.53
N LEU A 373 -26.60 -7.13 -11.58
CA LEU A 373 -25.85 -5.93 -11.90
C LEU A 373 -26.02 -4.85 -10.81
N HIS A 374 -27.25 -4.43 -10.53
CA HIS A 374 -27.50 -3.34 -9.59
C HIS A 374 -27.16 -3.73 -8.14
N MET A 375 -27.48 -4.97 -7.72
CA MET A 375 -27.04 -5.49 -6.43
C MET A 375 -25.51 -5.56 -6.33
N GLY A 376 -24.81 -5.81 -7.45
CA GLY A 376 -23.36 -5.75 -7.51
C GLY A 376 -22.80 -4.35 -7.25
N VAL A 377 -23.45 -3.30 -7.78
CA VAL A 377 -23.08 -1.89 -7.49
C VAL A 377 -23.32 -1.58 -6.02
N GLN A 378 -24.48 -1.96 -5.47
CA GLN A 378 -24.80 -1.77 -4.06
C GLN A 378 -23.79 -2.48 -3.14
N GLN A 379 -23.40 -3.72 -3.47
CA GLN A 379 -22.38 -4.46 -2.74
C GLN A 379 -21.04 -3.71 -2.74
N ALA A 380 -20.61 -3.18 -3.89
CA ALA A 380 -19.37 -2.42 -3.97
C ALA A 380 -19.42 -1.17 -3.09
N LEU A 381 -20.50 -0.39 -3.16
CA LEU A 381 -20.69 0.79 -2.32
C LEU A 381 -20.68 0.45 -0.83
N ALA A 382 -21.37 -0.62 -0.41
CA ALA A 382 -21.37 -1.08 0.98
C ALA A 382 -19.95 -1.45 1.47
N LEU A 383 -19.16 -2.14 0.63
CA LEU A 383 -17.76 -2.47 0.94
C LEU A 383 -16.88 -1.22 1.02
N LEU A 384 -17.07 -0.25 0.13
CA LEU A 384 -16.36 1.03 0.17
C LEU A 384 -16.73 1.85 1.42
N GLY A 385 -18.00 1.83 1.82
CA GLY A 385 -18.48 2.41 3.08
C GLY A 385 -17.78 1.80 4.30
N ARG A 386 -17.64 0.46 4.33
CA ARG A 386 -16.88 -0.25 5.39
C ARG A 386 -15.39 0.08 5.39
N ARG A 387 -14.82 0.51 4.26
CA ARG A 387 -13.44 1.04 4.16
C ARG A 387 -13.32 2.49 4.63
N GLY A 388 -14.41 3.11 5.08
CA GLY A 388 -14.44 4.49 5.54
C GLY A 388 -14.54 5.52 4.41
N ILE A 389 -14.95 5.12 3.20
CA ILE A 389 -15.30 6.07 2.13
C ILE A 389 -16.73 6.57 2.37
N LEU A 390 -16.92 7.88 2.35
CA LEU A 390 -18.25 8.47 2.54
C LEU A 390 -19.12 8.22 1.30
N LEU A 391 -20.38 7.89 1.52
CA LEU A 391 -21.34 7.71 0.42
C LEU A 391 -22.34 8.87 0.41
N ALA A 392 -22.57 9.47 -0.74
CA ALA A 392 -23.61 10.47 -0.95
C ALA A 392 -24.41 10.17 -2.21
N THR A 393 -25.65 10.66 -2.28
CA THR A 393 -26.50 10.48 -3.47
C THR A 393 -26.75 11.81 -4.17
N CYS A 394 -26.76 11.77 -5.50
CA CYS A 394 -27.05 12.90 -6.37
C CYS A 394 -27.94 12.45 -7.54
N GLY A 395 -29.25 12.54 -7.37
CA GLY A 395 -30.25 12.08 -8.34
C GLY A 395 -31.26 13.16 -8.70
N LYS A 396 -31.98 12.97 -9.81
CA LYS A 396 -33.07 13.86 -10.24
C LYS A 396 -34.42 13.31 -9.80
N GLY A 397 -35.19 14.09 -9.03
CA GLY A 397 -36.51 13.66 -8.57
C GLY A 397 -36.97 14.33 -7.29
N SER A 398 -37.98 13.73 -6.64
CA SER A 398 -38.47 14.16 -5.33
C SER A 398 -37.78 13.36 -4.22
N ALA A 399 -37.01 14.05 -3.37
CA ALA A 399 -36.32 13.41 -2.24
C ALA A 399 -37.27 12.63 -1.33
N GLU A 400 -38.44 13.18 -1.01
CA GLU A 400 -39.42 12.52 -0.15
C GLU A 400 -39.90 11.20 -0.75
N VAL A 401 -40.30 11.22 -2.03
CA VAL A 401 -40.81 10.05 -2.74
C VAL A 401 -39.73 8.98 -2.88
N THR A 402 -38.55 9.35 -3.37
CA THR A 402 -37.45 8.40 -3.60
C THR A 402 -36.96 7.77 -2.31
N LEU A 403 -36.79 8.56 -1.24
CA LEU A 403 -36.32 8.05 0.05
C LEU A 403 -37.38 7.18 0.74
N ASP A 404 -38.67 7.53 0.67
CA ASP A 404 -39.74 6.70 1.21
C ASP A 404 -39.84 5.34 0.49
N LEU A 405 -39.79 5.34 -0.85
CA LEU A 405 -39.75 4.11 -1.64
C LEU A 405 -38.54 3.25 -1.29
N TRP A 406 -37.36 3.85 -1.14
CA TRP A 406 -36.15 3.14 -0.75
C TRP A 406 -36.28 2.54 0.67
N ARG A 407 -36.75 3.32 1.66
CA ARG A 407 -36.95 2.82 3.04
C ARG A 407 -37.93 1.65 3.10
N ARG A 408 -39.04 1.71 2.35
CA ARG A 408 -40.02 0.61 2.29
C ARG A 408 -39.43 -0.68 1.72
N ASN A 409 -38.36 -0.60 0.92
CA ASN A 409 -37.72 -1.73 0.28
C ASN A 409 -36.35 -2.09 0.87
N GLN A 410 -35.86 -1.39 1.89
CA GLN A 410 -34.50 -1.56 2.41
C GLN A 410 -34.16 -2.99 2.86
N GLY A 411 -35.14 -3.74 3.39
CA GLY A 411 -34.94 -5.13 3.79
C GLY A 411 -34.68 -6.11 2.64
N ARG A 412 -34.83 -5.64 1.39
CA ARG A 412 -34.63 -6.41 0.15
C ARG A 412 -33.36 -5.98 -0.58
N LEU A 413 -32.70 -4.92 -0.13
CA LEU A 413 -31.53 -4.29 -0.75
C LEU A 413 -30.27 -4.49 0.12
N MET A 414 -29.09 -4.24 -0.45
CA MET A 414 -27.82 -4.33 0.30
C MET A 414 -27.43 -3.01 0.98
N ILE A 415 -28.06 -1.91 0.56
CA ILE A 415 -27.84 -0.57 1.09
C ILE A 415 -29.19 0.11 1.37
N SER A 416 -29.19 0.96 2.37
CA SER A 416 -30.30 1.78 2.83
C SER A 416 -29.94 3.27 2.67
N PRO A 417 -30.91 4.18 2.76
CA PRO A 417 -30.61 5.61 2.85
C PRO A 417 -29.63 5.93 3.98
N ASP A 418 -29.70 5.19 5.09
CA ASP A 418 -28.88 5.43 6.27
C ASP A 418 -27.40 5.04 6.10
N ASP A 419 -27.04 4.36 5.00
CA ASP A 419 -25.63 4.13 4.64
C ASP A 419 -24.98 5.37 4.01
N PHE A 420 -25.78 6.36 3.59
CA PHE A 420 -25.33 7.59 2.94
C PHE A 420 -25.33 8.75 3.92
N VAL A 421 -24.28 9.57 3.89
CA VAL A 421 -24.14 10.73 4.78
C VAL A 421 -24.99 11.92 4.38
N THR A 422 -25.37 12.01 3.10
CA THR A 422 -26.26 13.06 2.60
C THR A 422 -26.95 12.65 1.29
N HIS A 423 -28.11 13.25 1.03
CA HIS A 423 -28.90 13.04 -0.18
C HIS A 423 -29.20 14.37 -0.87
N ARG A 424 -28.83 14.48 -2.14
CA ARG A 424 -29.22 15.58 -3.02
C ARG A 424 -30.12 15.00 -4.12
N ILE A 425 -31.42 15.01 -3.88
CA ILE A 425 -32.43 14.50 -4.81
C ILE A 425 -33.38 15.66 -5.14
N ASN A 426 -33.12 16.32 -6.26
CA ASN A 426 -33.84 17.52 -6.71
C ASN A 426 -33.63 17.73 -8.22
N TRP A 427 -34.13 18.82 -8.79
CA TRP A 427 -34.01 19.11 -10.23
C TRP A 427 -32.85 20.06 -10.57
N GLU A 428 -31.95 20.34 -9.62
CA GLU A 428 -30.75 21.15 -9.87
C GLU A 428 -29.71 20.34 -10.65
N ASP A 429 -28.78 21.05 -11.30
CA ASP A 429 -27.66 20.43 -12.03
C ASP A 429 -26.82 19.54 -11.10
N LYS A 430 -26.42 18.36 -11.57
CA LYS A 430 -25.66 17.40 -10.74
C LYS A 430 -24.31 17.96 -10.34
N SER A 431 -23.63 18.71 -11.23
CA SER A 431 -22.39 19.43 -10.89
C SER A 431 -22.56 20.35 -9.67
N ALA A 432 -23.62 21.15 -9.63
CA ALA A 432 -23.90 22.07 -8.54
C ALA A 432 -24.19 21.34 -7.22
N ASN A 433 -24.98 20.27 -7.28
CA ASN A 433 -25.25 19.40 -6.13
C ASN A 433 -23.97 18.72 -5.60
N ILE A 434 -23.11 18.19 -6.49
CA ILE A 434 -21.84 17.56 -6.10
C ILE A 434 -20.89 18.57 -5.46
N LEU A 435 -20.77 19.77 -6.01
CA LEU A 435 -19.94 20.83 -5.41
C LEU A 435 -20.49 21.27 -4.04
N ARG A 436 -21.81 21.26 -3.86
CA ARG A 436 -22.42 21.47 -2.55
C ARG A 436 -22.09 20.35 -1.57
N ILE A 437 -22.21 19.08 -2.00
CA ILE A 437 -21.77 17.92 -1.20
C ILE A 437 -20.31 18.07 -0.80
N CYS A 438 -19.42 18.49 -1.71
CA CYS A 438 -18.01 18.73 -1.41
C CYS A 438 -17.83 19.77 -0.30
N ARG A 439 -18.58 20.88 -0.34
CA ARG A 439 -18.54 21.93 0.69
C ARG A 439 -19.06 21.43 2.02
N ASP A 440 -20.24 20.81 2.04
CA ASP A 440 -20.89 20.33 3.26
C ASP A 440 -20.05 19.24 3.96
N LEU A 441 -19.49 18.31 3.18
CA LEU A 441 -18.63 17.24 3.71
C LEU A 441 -17.19 17.72 3.98
N GLN A 442 -16.86 18.95 3.60
CA GLN A 442 -15.51 19.49 3.65
C GLN A 442 -14.49 18.56 2.96
N VAL A 443 -14.85 18.03 1.78
CA VAL A 443 -14.01 17.14 0.95
C VAL A 443 -13.64 17.87 -0.34
N ALA A 444 -12.39 17.75 -0.75
CA ALA A 444 -11.93 18.35 -2.00
C ALA A 444 -12.54 17.63 -3.21
N PRO A 445 -12.91 18.34 -4.30
CA PRO A 445 -13.47 17.73 -5.50
C PRO A 445 -12.61 16.58 -6.07
N GLU A 446 -11.28 16.68 -6.00
CA GLU A 446 -10.34 15.67 -6.53
C GLU A 446 -10.35 14.33 -5.76
N SER A 447 -10.95 14.34 -4.56
CA SER A 447 -11.18 13.17 -3.72
C SER A 447 -12.62 12.63 -3.84
N VAL A 448 -13.40 13.12 -4.80
CA VAL A 448 -14.77 12.64 -5.07
C VAL A 448 -14.80 11.82 -6.35
N LEU A 449 -15.46 10.66 -6.28
CA LEU A 449 -15.80 9.82 -7.43
C LEU A 449 -17.31 9.87 -7.68
N PHE A 450 -17.72 10.24 -8.89
CA PHE A 450 -19.11 10.32 -9.30
C PHE A 450 -19.50 9.14 -10.21
N LEU A 451 -20.64 8.52 -9.91
CA LEU A 451 -21.22 7.37 -10.63
C LEU A 451 -22.59 7.75 -11.22
N ASP A 452 -22.76 7.52 -12.51
CA ASP A 452 -24.00 7.81 -13.23
C ASP A 452 -24.08 6.97 -14.51
N ASP A 453 -25.23 6.35 -14.78
CA ASP A 453 -25.46 5.60 -16.02
C ASP A 453 -25.64 6.54 -17.22
N ASN A 454 -26.16 7.75 -17.00
CA ASN A 454 -26.45 8.72 -18.03
C ASN A 454 -25.20 9.49 -18.48
N HIS A 455 -24.81 9.28 -19.74
CA HIS A 455 -23.64 9.95 -20.33
C HIS A 455 -23.74 11.48 -20.36
N VAL A 456 -24.95 12.05 -20.48
CA VAL A 456 -25.14 13.51 -20.52
C VAL A 456 -24.80 14.11 -19.15
N GLU A 457 -25.26 13.48 -18.07
CA GLU A 457 -24.95 13.91 -16.70
C GLU A 457 -23.45 13.76 -16.40
N ARG A 458 -22.82 12.67 -16.88
CA ARG A 458 -21.36 12.49 -16.76
C ARG A 458 -20.58 13.63 -17.44
N LEU A 459 -20.99 14.03 -18.65
CA LEU A 459 -20.36 15.13 -19.38
C LEU A 459 -20.59 16.49 -18.70
N GLU A 460 -21.79 16.72 -18.17
CA GLU A 460 -22.15 17.93 -17.42
C GLU A 460 -21.24 18.10 -16.18
N VAL A 461 -21.10 17.04 -15.38
CA VAL A 461 -20.25 17.06 -14.19
C VAL A 461 -18.78 17.29 -14.55
N ARG A 462 -18.26 16.65 -15.61
CA ARG A 462 -16.88 16.89 -16.08
C ARG A 462 -16.65 18.36 -16.46
N ALA A 463 -17.62 18.97 -17.13
CA ALA A 463 -17.49 20.34 -17.62
C ALA A 463 -17.61 21.39 -16.50
N ARG A 464 -18.43 21.13 -15.48
CA ARG A 464 -18.85 22.15 -14.51
C ARG A 464 -18.41 21.91 -13.07
N ALA A 465 -17.91 20.72 -12.74
CA ALA A 465 -17.33 20.40 -11.44
C ALA A 465 -15.86 19.95 -11.60
N PRO A 466 -14.95 20.88 -11.96
CA PRO A 466 -13.54 20.56 -12.18
C PRO A 466 -12.94 19.91 -10.92
N GLY A 467 -12.12 18.88 -11.14
CA GLY A 467 -11.54 18.06 -10.08
C GLY A 467 -12.36 16.82 -9.72
N VAL A 468 -13.70 16.84 -9.84
CA VAL A 468 -14.51 15.64 -9.58
C VAL A 468 -14.17 14.55 -10.59
N ARG A 469 -13.83 13.35 -10.08
CA ARG A 469 -13.56 12.20 -10.92
C ARG A 469 -14.89 11.58 -11.32
N VAL A 470 -15.10 11.35 -12.62
CA VAL A 470 -16.33 10.74 -13.13
C VAL A 470 -16.00 9.36 -13.68
N LEU A 471 -16.64 8.31 -13.15
CA LEU A 471 -16.40 6.96 -13.60
C LEU A 471 -17.01 6.74 -15.00
N ASP A 472 -16.17 6.54 -16.01
CA ASP A 472 -16.58 6.44 -17.42
C ASP A 472 -16.55 5.01 -17.96
N VAL A 473 -17.29 4.12 -17.33
CA VAL A 473 -17.52 2.76 -17.83
C VAL A 473 -19.02 2.45 -17.80
N PRO A 474 -19.50 1.43 -18.53
CA PRO A 474 -20.87 0.97 -18.40
C PRO A 474 -21.20 0.54 -16.97
N VAL A 475 -22.46 0.66 -16.55
CA VAL A 475 -22.90 0.31 -15.17
C VAL A 475 -22.55 -1.13 -14.79
N HIS A 476 -22.58 -2.08 -15.74
CA HIS A 476 -22.21 -3.47 -15.48
C HIS A 476 -20.76 -3.65 -15.01
N ASP A 477 -19.90 -2.66 -15.28
CA ASP A 477 -18.50 -2.65 -14.86
C ASP A 477 -18.25 -1.85 -13.57
N PHE A 478 -19.24 -1.12 -13.04
CA PHE A 478 -19.08 -0.29 -11.84
C PHE A 478 -18.57 -1.10 -10.65
N ARG A 479 -19.14 -2.30 -10.40
CA ARG A 479 -18.68 -3.16 -9.29
C ARG A 479 -17.20 -3.46 -9.39
N ARG A 480 -16.74 -3.88 -10.58
CA ARG A 480 -15.33 -4.23 -10.82
C ARG A 480 -14.46 -2.98 -10.66
N ALA A 481 -14.81 -1.89 -11.33
CA ALA A 481 -14.07 -0.64 -11.30
C ALA A 481 -13.91 -0.09 -9.88
N LEU A 482 -14.98 -0.07 -9.08
CA LEU A 482 -14.94 0.42 -7.69
C LEU A 482 -14.07 -0.43 -6.78
N LEU A 483 -14.14 -1.76 -6.92
CA LEU A 483 -13.42 -2.69 -6.06
C LEU A 483 -11.94 -2.84 -6.44
N SER A 484 -11.56 -2.56 -7.69
CA SER A 484 -10.18 -2.61 -8.18
C SER A 484 -9.47 -1.26 -8.20
N ASP A 485 -10.18 -0.14 -8.07
CA ASP A 485 -9.52 1.18 -8.08
C ASP A 485 -8.54 1.32 -6.90
N PRO A 486 -7.23 1.55 -7.14
CA PRO A 486 -6.24 1.67 -6.08
C PRO A 486 -6.53 2.85 -5.14
N ARG A 487 -7.21 3.89 -5.64
CA ARG A 487 -7.58 5.09 -4.86
C ARG A 487 -8.73 4.82 -3.88
N CYS A 488 -9.43 3.69 -4.04
CA CYS A 488 -10.50 3.21 -3.16
C CYS A 488 -10.01 2.12 -2.17
N GLN A 489 -8.70 1.85 -2.12
CA GLN A 489 -8.11 0.89 -1.19
C GLN A 489 -7.58 1.59 0.07
N THR A 490 -7.51 0.82 1.16
CA THR A 490 -6.87 1.24 2.42
C THR A 490 -6.09 0.06 2.98
N GLY A 491 -4.86 0.30 3.44
CA GLY A 491 -3.99 -0.75 4.01
C GLY A 491 -4.50 -1.32 5.34
N SER A 492 -5.38 -0.60 6.04
CA SER A 492 -6.10 -1.11 7.20
C SER A 492 -7.44 -0.40 7.40
N VAL A 493 -8.42 -1.09 7.96
CA VAL A 493 -9.70 -0.52 8.38
C VAL A 493 -9.61 -0.28 9.89
N THR A 494 -9.45 0.98 10.29
CA THR A 494 -9.44 1.38 11.71
C THR A 494 -10.86 1.47 12.26
N LYS A 495 -11.00 1.39 13.60
CA LYS A 495 -12.31 1.62 14.27
C LYS A 495 -12.90 2.98 13.88
N GLU A 496 -12.04 3.99 13.78
CA GLU A 496 -12.41 5.35 13.39
C GLU A 496 -12.85 5.45 11.92
N SER A 497 -12.27 4.63 11.03
CA SER A 497 -12.71 4.53 9.64
C SER A 497 -14.12 3.94 9.54
N ALA A 498 -14.45 2.94 10.37
CA ALA A 498 -15.79 2.36 10.45
C ALA A 498 -16.84 3.35 10.98
N LEU A 499 -16.44 4.23 11.92
CA LEU A 499 -17.32 5.26 12.50
C LEU A 499 -17.39 6.56 11.68
N ARG A 500 -16.68 6.65 10.56
CA ARG A 500 -16.54 7.89 9.79
C ARG A 500 -17.88 8.39 9.25
N ALA A 501 -18.73 7.51 8.75
CA ALA A 501 -20.05 7.90 8.26
C ALA A 501 -20.90 8.51 9.39
N VAL A 502 -20.97 7.85 10.55
CA VAL A 502 -21.74 8.29 11.73
C VAL A 502 -21.29 9.67 12.20
N THR A 503 -19.98 9.83 12.43
CA THR A 503 -19.40 11.09 12.89
C THR A 503 -19.55 12.24 11.88
N THR A 504 -19.57 11.93 10.58
CA THR A 504 -19.83 12.94 9.53
C THR A 504 -21.31 13.34 9.50
N LYS A 505 -22.24 12.39 9.69
CA LYS A 505 -23.67 12.73 9.87
C LYS A 505 -23.91 13.63 11.08
N ALA A 506 -23.26 13.32 12.20
CA ALA A 506 -23.31 14.15 13.40
C ALA A 506 -22.79 15.58 13.11
N MET A 507 -21.68 15.71 12.37
CA MET A 507 -21.17 17.01 11.94
C MET A 507 -22.20 17.80 11.14
N LEU A 508 -22.81 17.20 10.13
CA LEU A 508 -23.83 17.86 9.29
C LEU A 508 -25.07 18.28 10.08
N ALA A 509 -25.60 17.37 10.92
CA ALA A 509 -26.76 17.67 11.77
C ALA A 509 -26.51 18.85 12.71
N ARG A 510 -25.28 18.99 13.22
CA ARG A 510 -24.89 20.16 14.03
C ARG A 510 -24.82 21.45 13.24
N GLU A 511 -24.32 21.43 12.01
CA GLU A 511 -24.25 22.63 11.17
C GLU A 511 -25.65 23.19 10.88
N GLU A 512 -26.63 22.31 10.68
CA GLU A 512 -28.03 22.70 10.57
C GLU A 512 -28.55 23.35 11.86
N LEU A 513 -28.29 22.75 13.02
CA LEU A 513 -28.70 23.28 14.33
C LEU A 513 -27.99 24.59 14.72
N ALA A 514 -26.72 24.75 14.35
CA ALA A 514 -25.90 25.91 14.70
C ALA A 514 -26.34 27.20 13.98
N SER A 515 -27.08 27.08 12.87
CA SER A 515 -27.57 28.22 12.10
C SER A 515 -28.61 29.09 12.84
N ALA A 516 -29.11 28.64 14.01
CA ALA A 516 -30.23 29.25 14.73
C ALA A 516 -29.90 29.84 16.12
N THR A 517 -28.66 29.70 16.64
CA THR A 517 -28.34 30.01 18.06
C THR A 517 -26.99 30.72 18.22
N ASP A 518 -26.81 31.45 19.34
CA ASP A 518 -25.51 31.95 19.79
C ASP A 518 -24.48 30.82 19.94
N ARG A 519 -23.30 31.00 19.35
CA ARG A 519 -22.24 29.98 19.23
C ARG A 519 -21.76 29.44 20.58
N ARG A 520 -21.53 30.31 21.56
CA ARG A 520 -20.98 29.90 22.87
C ARG A 520 -22.01 29.14 23.69
N SER A 521 -23.27 29.54 23.58
CA SER A 521 -24.38 28.85 24.23
C SER A 521 -24.62 27.47 23.60
N PHE A 522 -24.59 27.40 22.26
CA PHE A 522 -24.67 26.14 21.52
C PHE A 522 -23.59 25.12 21.94
N LEU A 523 -22.32 25.54 22.09
CA LEU A 523 -21.24 24.63 22.51
C LEU A 523 -21.42 24.10 23.94
N ARG A 524 -21.97 24.91 24.86
CA ARG A 524 -22.29 24.45 26.22
C ARG A 524 -23.39 23.39 26.20
N ASP A 525 -24.42 23.58 25.38
CA ASP A 525 -25.54 22.65 25.24
C ASP A 525 -25.14 21.30 24.60
N LEU A 526 -24.07 21.30 23.79
CA LEU A 526 -23.51 20.08 23.21
C LEU A 526 -22.73 19.23 24.22
N GLU A 527 -22.39 19.78 25.39
CA GLU A 527 -21.59 19.13 26.43
C GLU A 527 -20.28 18.52 25.88
N VAL A 528 -19.57 19.27 25.04
CA VAL A 528 -18.35 18.80 24.37
C VAL A 528 -17.32 18.38 25.42
N THR A 529 -16.93 17.11 25.38
CA THR A 529 -15.90 16.53 26.25
C THR A 529 -14.62 16.31 25.45
N MET A 530 -13.50 16.74 26.01
CA MET A 530 -12.18 16.65 25.40
C MET A 530 -11.25 15.90 26.35
N THR A 531 -10.56 14.88 25.84
CA THR A 531 -9.48 14.21 26.58
C THR A 531 -8.16 14.49 25.87
N VAL A 532 -7.23 15.13 26.57
CA VAL A 532 -5.88 15.44 26.09
C VAL A 532 -4.88 14.62 26.89
N ARG A 533 -4.11 13.78 26.19
CA ARG A 533 -3.13 12.88 26.83
C ARG A 533 -1.90 12.62 25.94
N PRO A 534 -0.77 12.22 26.53
CA PRO A 534 0.33 11.60 25.79
C PRO A 534 -0.14 10.47 24.87
N ALA A 535 0.45 10.36 23.69
CA ALA A 535 0.28 9.21 22.83
C ALA A 535 0.92 7.97 23.47
N VAL A 536 0.27 6.82 23.30
CA VAL A 536 0.84 5.50 23.62
C VAL A 536 1.17 4.74 22.33
N PRO A 537 2.00 3.67 22.36
CA PRO A 537 2.35 2.91 21.15
C PRO A 537 1.14 2.46 20.31
N ALA A 538 0.03 2.10 20.97
CA ALA A 538 -1.20 1.70 20.29
C ALA A 538 -1.88 2.83 19.48
N ASP A 539 -1.56 4.10 19.74
CA ASP A 539 -2.11 5.24 19.00
C ASP A 539 -1.37 5.50 17.68
N LEU A 540 -0.16 4.95 17.49
CA LEU A 540 0.70 5.26 16.35
C LEU A 540 0.01 5.08 14.98
N PRO A 541 -0.73 3.98 14.72
CA PRO A 541 -1.44 3.82 13.45
C PRO A 541 -2.43 4.95 13.18
N ARG A 542 -3.07 5.45 14.24
CA ARG A 542 -4.07 6.52 14.16
C ARG A 542 -3.42 7.90 14.02
N VAL A 543 -2.30 8.15 14.70
CA VAL A 543 -1.48 9.36 14.52
C VAL A 543 -1.04 9.47 13.07
N VAL A 544 -0.47 8.40 12.53
CA VAL A 544 -0.09 8.30 11.11
C VAL A 544 -1.28 8.57 10.19
N GLU A 545 -2.44 7.97 10.47
CA GLU A 545 -3.65 8.17 9.68
C GLU A 545 -4.10 9.65 9.67
N LEU A 546 -4.08 10.33 10.82
CA LEU A 546 -4.47 11.73 10.93
C LEU A 546 -3.49 12.65 10.18
N CYS A 547 -2.19 12.46 10.34
CA CYS A 547 -1.16 13.22 9.64
C CYS A 547 -1.25 13.03 8.11
N GLY A 548 -1.56 11.82 7.65
CA GLY A 548 -1.68 11.51 6.22
C GLY A 548 -3.00 11.91 5.57
N ARG A 549 -4.06 12.25 6.34
CA ARG A 549 -5.39 12.57 5.78
C ARG A 549 -5.83 14.02 5.98
N THR A 550 -5.24 14.72 6.95
CA THR A 550 -5.69 16.05 7.37
C THR A 550 -5.01 17.14 6.56
N THR A 551 -5.82 17.91 5.83
CA THR A 551 -5.34 19.00 4.95
C THR A 551 -5.85 20.38 5.34
N GLN A 552 -6.96 20.46 6.09
CA GLN A 552 -7.60 21.74 6.45
C GLN A 552 -7.07 22.32 7.75
N PHE A 553 -6.94 21.50 8.78
CA PHE A 553 -6.30 21.93 10.02
C PHE A 553 -4.98 21.18 10.14
N ASN A 554 -3.98 21.66 9.40
CA ASN A 554 -2.64 21.11 9.35
C ASN A 554 -1.63 22.25 9.24
N THR A 555 -0.80 22.41 10.27
CA THR A 555 0.19 23.48 10.35
C THR A 555 1.46 23.22 9.53
N MET A 556 1.71 21.97 9.13
CA MET A 556 2.93 21.56 8.42
C MET A 556 2.88 21.86 6.91
N GLY A 557 1.70 22.21 6.38
CA GLY A 557 1.51 22.55 4.96
C GLY A 557 1.40 21.36 4.01
N SER A 558 1.82 20.17 4.42
CA SER A 558 1.62 18.92 3.68
C SER A 558 1.09 17.82 4.60
N THR A 559 0.39 16.85 4.01
CA THR A 559 0.11 15.58 4.69
C THR A 559 1.38 14.77 4.75
N LEU A 560 1.62 14.13 5.89
CA LEU A 560 2.79 13.27 6.06
C LEU A 560 2.51 11.87 5.50
N THR A 561 3.52 11.27 4.87
CA THR A 561 3.52 9.83 4.63
C THR A 561 3.52 9.09 5.98
N GLY A 562 3.27 7.77 5.94
CA GLY A 562 3.33 6.97 7.16
C GLY A 562 4.70 7.02 7.83
N GLU A 563 5.76 7.03 7.02
CA GLU A 563 7.15 7.21 7.43
C GLU A 563 7.39 8.58 8.06
N GLU A 564 7.09 9.67 7.35
CA GLU A 564 7.33 11.04 7.83
C GLU A 564 6.62 11.28 9.18
N ALA A 565 5.41 10.74 9.33
CA ALA A 565 4.67 10.81 10.57
C ALA A 565 5.34 10.02 11.70
N ARG A 566 5.89 8.82 11.43
CA ARG A 566 6.64 8.02 12.42
C ARG A 566 7.95 8.69 12.81
N ALA A 567 8.73 9.17 11.84
CA ALA A 567 9.99 9.87 12.09
C ALA A 567 9.78 11.15 12.91
N SER A 568 8.73 11.92 12.58
CA SER A 568 8.37 13.11 13.36
C SER A 568 7.91 12.75 14.78
N ALA A 569 7.10 11.70 14.92
CA ALA A 569 6.66 11.19 16.23
C ALA A 569 7.80 10.63 17.09
N ALA A 570 8.82 10.03 16.49
CA ALA A 570 9.99 9.49 17.22
C ALA A 570 10.88 10.61 17.80
N THR A 571 10.93 11.77 17.15
CA THR A 571 11.73 12.93 17.58
C THR A 571 10.95 13.94 18.43
N SER A 572 9.66 13.69 18.68
CA SER A 572 8.76 14.61 19.35
C SER A 572 8.01 13.95 20.51
N ALA A 573 7.61 14.76 21.49
CA ALA A 573 6.57 14.41 22.44
C ALA A 573 5.21 14.50 21.74
N VAL A 574 4.55 13.38 21.53
CA VAL A 574 3.27 13.33 20.81
C VAL A 574 2.10 13.37 21.79
N TRP A 575 1.20 14.33 21.59
CA TRP A 575 -0.04 14.49 22.34
C TRP A 575 -1.24 14.25 21.44
N THR A 576 -2.27 13.62 22.00
CA THR A 576 -3.47 13.22 21.28
C THR A 576 -4.71 13.88 21.89
N LEU A 577 -5.70 14.13 21.03
CA LEU A 577 -7.00 14.66 21.41
C LEU A 577 -8.08 13.65 21.04
N SER A 578 -8.87 13.26 22.03
CA SER A 578 -10.15 12.58 21.83
C SER A 578 -11.32 13.52 22.14
N VAL A 579 -12.39 13.46 21.35
CA VAL A 579 -13.55 14.34 21.49
C VAL A 579 -14.84 13.54 21.41
N SER A 580 -15.79 13.86 22.29
CA SER A 580 -17.18 13.44 22.19
C SER A 580 -18.13 14.61 22.48
N ASP A 581 -19.35 14.54 21.96
CA ASP A 581 -20.45 15.44 22.27
C ASP A 581 -21.75 14.64 22.46
N ARG A 582 -22.87 15.32 22.71
CA ARG A 582 -24.18 14.68 22.89
C ARG A 582 -24.67 13.89 21.66
N ILE A 583 -24.12 14.13 20.48
CA ILE A 583 -24.58 13.57 19.21
C ILE A 583 -23.69 12.38 18.79
N ALA A 584 -22.37 12.48 18.99
CA ALA A 584 -21.44 11.42 18.63
C ALA A 584 -20.15 11.41 19.46
N ASP A 585 -19.55 10.22 19.55
CA ASP A 585 -18.15 10.05 19.92
C ASP A 585 -17.29 10.06 18.64
N TYR A 586 -16.32 10.99 18.58
CA TYR A 586 -15.45 11.16 17.42
C TYR A 586 -14.14 10.38 17.55
N GLY A 587 -13.85 9.83 18.74
CA GLY A 587 -12.59 9.17 19.07
C GLY A 587 -11.39 10.11 18.96
N LEU A 588 -10.22 9.54 18.64
CA LEU A 588 -8.98 10.28 18.48
C LEU A 588 -9.01 11.10 17.18
N VAL A 589 -9.03 12.42 17.33
CA VAL A 589 -9.27 13.42 16.27
C VAL A 589 -8.18 14.46 16.12
N GLY A 590 -7.24 14.57 17.05
CA GLY A 590 -6.16 15.55 16.95
C GLY A 590 -4.81 15.02 17.43
N VAL A 591 -3.76 15.59 16.86
CA VAL A 591 -2.36 15.32 17.23
C VAL A 591 -1.60 16.64 17.30
N VAL A 592 -0.78 16.79 18.34
CA VAL A 592 0.25 17.83 18.45
C VAL A 592 1.60 17.15 18.69
N MET A 593 2.62 17.56 17.93
CA MET A 593 4.00 17.10 18.07
C MET A 593 4.83 18.23 18.69
N LEU A 594 5.31 18.03 19.92
CA LEU A 594 6.18 18.97 20.63
C LEU A 594 7.64 18.51 20.58
N ARG A 595 8.51 19.32 19.96
CA ARG A 595 9.96 19.10 19.94
C ARG A 595 10.64 20.09 20.87
N GLY A 596 10.74 19.75 22.16
CA GLY A 596 11.22 20.70 23.17
C GLY A 596 10.26 21.90 23.29
N ALA A 597 10.73 23.10 22.98
CA ALA A 597 9.94 24.34 22.96
C ALA A 597 9.45 24.71 21.54
N GLU A 598 9.21 23.72 20.69
CA GLU A 598 8.71 23.90 19.32
C GLU A 598 7.45 23.06 19.11
N VAL A 599 6.38 23.68 18.62
CA VAL A 599 5.22 22.98 18.07
C VAL A 599 5.53 22.60 16.62
N ALA A 600 6.14 21.43 16.45
CA ALA A 600 6.62 20.94 15.15
C ALA A 600 5.48 20.62 14.18
N GLY A 601 4.31 20.26 14.71
CA GLY A 601 3.13 19.99 13.88
C GLY A 601 1.87 19.83 14.70
N MET A 602 0.75 20.30 14.14
CA MET A 602 -0.58 20.13 14.71
C MET A 602 -1.57 19.77 13.61
N VAL A 603 -2.32 18.70 13.84
CA VAL A 603 -3.44 18.27 12.99
C VAL A 603 -4.72 18.08 13.79
N VAL A 604 -5.86 18.51 13.24
CA VAL A 604 -7.19 18.30 13.82
C VAL A 604 -8.17 17.87 12.72
N SER A 605 -8.96 16.82 13.00
CA SER A 605 -9.95 16.30 12.06
C SER A 605 -11.01 17.35 11.74
N CYS A 606 -11.33 17.53 10.46
CA CYS A 606 -12.42 18.39 9.97
C CYS A 606 -13.75 18.17 10.70
N ARG A 607 -14.07 16.92 11.06
CA ARG A 607 -15.30 16.51 11.75
C ARG A 607 -15.54 17.21 13.09
N VAL A 608 -14.50 17.72 13.74
CA VAL A 608 -14.58 18.40 15.04
C VAL A 608 -14.17 19.87 14.98
N LEU A 609 -13.83 20.43 13.82
CA LEU A 609 -13.44 21.84 13.71
C LEU A 609 -14.57 22.77 14.14
N GLY A 610 -15.80 22.41 13.81
CA GLY A 610 -17.01 23.10 14.25
C GLY A 610 -17.29 23.01 15.75
N LEU A 611 -16.43 22.41 16.58
CA LEU A 611 -16.56 22.35 18.04
C LEU A 611 -15.58 23.27 18.79
N ASP A 612 -14.78 24.09 18.10
CA ASP A 612 -13.80 25.02 18.69
C ASP A 612 -12.77 24.32 19.62
N VAL A 613 -12.42 23.07 19.29
CA VAL A 613 -11.53 22.21 20.11
C VAL A 613 -10.03 22.49 19.92
N ALA A 614 -9.65 23.13 18.81
CA ALA A 614 -8.24 23.25 18.43
C ALA A 614 -7.44 24.12 19.42
N LEU A 615 -7.99 25.27 19.82
CA LEU A 615 -7.34 26.19 20.76
C LEU A 615 -7.15 25.55 22.16
N PRO A 616 -8.21 25.02 22.82
CA PRO A 616 -8.04 24.31 24.08
C PRO A 616 -7.04 23.15 23.99
N PHE A 617 -7.05 22.40 22.88
CA PHE A 617 -6.11 21.30 22.70
C PHE A 617 -4.65 21.78 22.66
N LEU A 618 -4.34 22.83 21.90
CA LEU A 618 -2.99 23.40 21.86
C LEU A 618 -2.56 23.91 23.24
N VAL A 619 -3.40 24.70 23.91
CA VAL A 619 -3.07 25.28 25.22
C VAL A 619 -2.90 24.21 26.29
N ALA A 620 -3.77 23.20 26.33
CA ALA A 620 -3.67 22.08 27.25
C ALA A 620 -2.37 21.28 27.03
N THR A 621 -2.02 21.05 25.75
CA THR A 621 -0.79 20.36 25.36
C THR A 621 0.46 21.15 25.76
N LEU A 622 0.47 22.46 25.56
CA LEU A 622 1.60 23.31 25.96
C LEU A 622 1.81 23.28 27.49
N ARG A 623 0.74 23.41 28.27
CA ARG A 623 0.85 23.36 29.75
C ARG A 623 1.27 21.98 30.26
N ALA A 624 0.63 20.91 29.78
CA ALA A 624 0.90 19.56 30.25
C ALA A 624 2.21 18.98 29.71
N GLY A 625 2.62 19.37 28.51
CA GLY A 625 3.88 18.98 27.87
C GLY A 625 5.08 19.87 28.24
N GLY A 626 4.87 20.90 29.07
CA GLY A 626 5.90 21.85 29.48
C GLY A 626 6.41 22.73 28.34
N GLY A 627 5.60 22.99 27.32
CA GLY A 627 5.85 23.95 26.25
C GLY A 627 5.35 25.37 26.56
N ASP A 628 4.74 25.61 27.72
CA ASP A 628 4.28 26.91 28.21
C ASP A 628 5.42 27.78 28.76
N ARG A 629 6.48 27.98 27.97
CA ARG A 629 7.68 28.73 28.36
C ARG A 629 7.94 29.92 27.44
N PRO A 630 8.59 30.98 27.94
CA PRO A 630 9.05 32.07 27.08
C PRO A 630 9.97 31.52 25.98
N GLY A 631 9.72 31.95 24.75
CA GLY A 631 10.50 31.53 23.59
C GLY A 631 9.98 30.28 22.87
N THR A 632 8.90 29.64 23.35
CA THR A 632 8.25 28.56 22.61
C THR A 632 7.83 29.02 21.23
N THR A 633 8.10 28.22 20.21
CA THR A 633 7.83 28.53 18.81
C THR A 633 6.80 27.60 18.20
N GLY A 634 6.15 28.07 17.15
CA GLY A 634 5.30 27.25 16.29
C GLY A 634 5.28 27.82 14.89
N SER A 635 5.14 26.96 13.89
CA SER A 635 5.13 27.37 12.49
C SER A 635 3.87 26.92 11.76
N ILE A 636 3.44 27.74 10.80
CA ILE A 636 2.36 27.44 9.85
C ILE A 636 2.92 27.62 8.45
N VAL A 637 2.93 26.53 7.68
CA VAL A 637 3.15 26.58 6.23
C VAL A 637 1.80 26.77 5.56
N GLU A 638 1.52 27.97 5.07
CA GLU A 638 0.22 28.29 4.49
C GLU A 638 -0.01 27.59 3.14
N THR A 639 -1.21 27.05 2.96
CA THR A 639 -1.68 26.47 1.69
C THR A 639 -3.08 26.97 1.39
N ALA A 640 -3.55 26.82 0.15
CA ALA A 640 -4.92 27.17 -0.23
C ALA A 640 -6.00 26.47 0.64
N ARG A 641 -5.68 25.33 1.26
CA ARG A 641 -6.64 24.49 2.00
C ARG A 641 -6.59 24.67 3.52
N ASN A 642 -5.48 25.13 4.09
CA ASN A 642 -5.30 25.15 5.55
C ASN A 642 -5.70 26.47 6.23
N HIS A 643 -6.59 27.26 5.60
CA HIS A 643 -7.13 28.48 6.21
C HIS A 643 -7.61 28.29 7.67
N PRO A 644 -8.29 27.17 8.05
CA PRO A 644 -8.74 26.97 9.43
C PRO A 644 -7.67 27.01 10.51
N CYS A 645 -6.40 26.68 10.22
CA CYS A 645 -5.34 26.70 11.24
C CYS A 645 -4.55 28.00 11.30
N ARG A 646 -4.64 28.90 10.32
CA ARG A 646 -3.74 30.06 10.18
C ARG A 646 -3.76 31.02 11.38
N GLY A 647 -4.87 31.08 12.12
CA GLY A 647 -4.99 31.89 13.33
C GLY A 647 -4.60 31.20 14.64
N ILE A 648 -4.25 29.91 14.64
CA ILE A 648 -4.20 29.11 15.88
C ILE A 648 -3.18 29.64 16.90
N PHE A 649 -1.97 30.01 16.46
CA PHE A 649 -0.92 30.51 17.35
C PHE A 649 -1.23 31.91 17.88
N THR A 650 -1.74 32.82 17.03
CA THR A 650 -2.18 34.15 17.46
C THR A 650 -3.31 34.07 18.48
N SER A 651 -4.30 33.19 18.26
CA SER A 651 -5.39 32.94 19.21
C SER A 651 -4.92 32.32 20.53
N ALA A 652 -3.78 31.61 20.52
CA ALA A 652 -3.13 31.10 21.71
C ALA A 652 -2.23 32.13 22.42
N GLY A 653 -2.09 33.36 21.89
CA GLY A 653 -1.28 34.41 22.50
C GLY A 653 0.17 34.49 22.02
N PHE A 654 0.53 33.77 20.95
CA PHE A 654 1.83 33.90 20.31
C PHE A 654 1.88 35.15 19.43
N GLU A 655 3.07 35.72 19.27
CA GLU A 655 3.34 36.87 18.40
C GLU A 655 4.02 36.41 17.09
N PRO A 656 3.73 37.04 15.95
CA PRO A 656 4.45 36.78 14.70
C PRO A 656 5.94 37.09 14.85
N ALA A 657 6.80 36.15 14.43
CA ALA A 657 8.27 36.24 14.52
C ALA A 657 8.96 36.06 13.15
N GLY A 658 8.20 36.02 12.05
CA GLY A 658 8.69 35.81 10.69
C GLY A 658 7.59 35.24 9.79
N ALA A 659 7.89 34.98 8.52
CA ALA A 659 6.93 34.37 7.59
C ALA A 659 6.49 32.98 8.10
N GLY A 660 5.25 32.87 8.55
CA GLY A 660 4.67 31.63 9.09
C GLY A 660 5.21 31.21 10.46
N LEU A 661 6.10 31.97 11.09
CA LEU A 661 6.70 31.64 12.39
C LEU A 661 6.07 32.48 13.51
N PHE A 662 5.76 31.84 14.63
CA PHE A 662 5.16 32.45 15.82
C PHE A 662 5.98 32.14 17.07
N ARG A 663 6.02 33.07 18.02
CA ARG A 663 6.73 32.91 19.30
C ARG A 663 5.87 33.33 20.48
N LEU A 664 5.84 32.50 21.52
CA LEU A 664 5.24 32.81 22.81
C LEU A 664 6.23 33.64 23.64
N ALA A 665 5.99 34.94 23.73
CA ALA A 665 6.84 35.85 24.52
C ALA A 665 6.59 35.69 26.03
N ASP A 666 5.33 35.53 26.42
CA ASP A 666 4.88 35.45 27.80
C ASP A 666 3.83 34.33 27.96
N PRO A 667 4.12 33.25 28.72
CA PRO A 667 3.16 32.19 29.02
C PRO A 667 1.86 32.67 29.66
N GLY A 668 1.86 33.82 30.35
CA GLY A 668 0.67 34.43 30.93
C GLY A 668 -0.38 34.85 29.90
N ARG A 669 -0.02 34.94 28.61
CA ARG A 669 -0.95 35.23 27.51
C ARG A 669 -1.73 34.02 27.01
N LEU A 670 -1.36 32.80 27.43
CA LEU A 670 -2.13 31.60 27.10
C LEU A 670 -3.55 31.71 27.70
N PRO A 671 -4.61 31.50 26.91
CA PRO A 671 -5.99 31.58 27.41
C PRO A 671 -6.23 30.69 28.63
N SER A 672 -7.10 31.13 29.55
CA SER A 672 -7.58 30.24 30.62
C SER A 672 -8.39 29.10 30.01
N LEU A 673 -8.16 27.87 30.48
CA LEU A 673 -8.94 26.71 30.05
C LEU A 673 -10.30 26.67 30.77
N ASP A 674 -10.41 27.31 31.93
CA ASP A 674 -11.64 27.34 32.75
C ASP A 674 -12.73 28.22 32.11
N ASP A 675 -12.35 29.15 31.23
CA ASP A 675 -13.29 30.05 30.56
C ASP A 675 -13.93 29.42 29.30
N LEU A 676 -13.47 28.23 28.91
CA LEU A 676 -13.91 27.56 27.69
C LEU A 676 -15.19 26.74 27.95
N PRO A 677 -16.09 26.63 26.96
CA PRO A 677 -17.37 25.90 27.12
C PRO A 677 -17.20 24.37 27.20
N HIS A 678 -15.98 23.86 27.07
CA HIS A 678 -15.66 22.43 26.95
C HIS A 678 -15.38 21.80 28.32
N ARG A 679 -15.79 20.53 28.49
CA ARG A 679 -15.34 19.69 29.61
C ARG A 679 -13.99 19.07 29.24
N LEU A 680 -12.92 19.58 29.82
CA LEU A 680 -11.56 19.16 29.48
C LEU A 680 -10.96 18.24 30.56
N ASP A 681 -10.60 17.02 30.18
CA ASP A 681 -9.79 16.08 30.95
C ASP A 681 -8.36 16.08 30.41
N VAL A 682 -7.39 16.53 31.21
CA VAL A 682 -5.98 16.54 30.86
C VAL A 682 -5.25 15.51 31.70
N GLN A 683 -4.77 14.45 31.06
CA GLN A 683 -4.06 13.38 31.75
C GLN A 683 -2.58 13.74 31.82
N ALA A 684 -2.12 14.11 33.02
CA ALA A 684 -0.73 14.41 33.29
C ALA A 684 0.12 13.13 33.23
N GLY A 685 1.14 13.13 32.38
CA GLY A 685 2.09 12.03 32.24
C GLY A 685 3.27 12.46 31.37
N THR A 686 4.39 11.74 31.44
CA THR A 686 5.52 12.00 30.55
C THR A 686 5.11 11.65 29.13
N ALA A 687 5.16 12.62 28.22
CA ALA A 687 4.90 12.37 26.82
C ALA A 687 5.92 11.36 26.28
N ALA A 688 5.42 10.19 25.85
CA ALA A 688 6.29 9.14 25.33
C ALA A 688 6.72 9.49 23.89
N ARG A 689 7.99 9.21 23.58
CA ARG A 689 8.38 8.99 22.19
C ARG A 689 7.73 7.67 21.78
N VAL A 690 7.00 7.68 20.67
CA VAL A 690 6.20 6.52 20.26
C VAL A 690 7.12 5.49 19.61
N GLN A 691 7.99 4.84 20.40
CA GLN A 691 8.89 3.80 19.91
C GLN A 691 9.26 2.83 21.04
N GLU A 692 8.60 1.66 21.09
CA GLU A 692 9.14 0.40 21.65
C GLU A 692 8.27 -0.87 21.44
N ALA A 693 7.41 -0.96 20.40
CA ALA A 693 6.58 -2.17 20.22
C ALA A 693 6.41 -2.67 18.77
N ALA A 694 7.28 -2.31 17.85
CA ALA A 694 7.28 -2.85 16.48
C ALA A 694 8.64 -3.44 16.05
N GLY A 695 9.54 -3.67 17.01
CA GLY A 695 10.88 -4.23 16.80
C GLY A 695 11.24 -5.33 17.80
N ALA A 696 10.25 -6.11 18.24
CA ALA A 696 10.45 -7.32 19.06
C ALA A 696 9.70 -8.49 18.43
#